data_AF-A0A8C1JXD0-F1
#
_entry.id   AF-A0A8C1JXD0-F1
#
_cell.length_a   1.000
_cell.length_b   1.000
_cell.length_c   1.000
_cell.angle_alpha   90.00
_cell.angle_beta   90.00
_cell.angle_gamma   90.00
#
_symmetry.space_group_name_H-M   'P 1'
#
loop_
_entity.id
_entity.type
_entity.pdbx_description
1 polymer ?
#
loop_
_entity_poly.entity_id
_entity_poly.type
_entity_poly.pdbx_seq_one_letter_code
_entity_poly.pdbx_strand_id
1 'polypeptide(L)'
;VQAVWIWAAYTDNYLHMPAGAIFEENAARDDEVFQLAISDLSLNDDILQSEKITHSIKYIEPNNPFQAVQEACELMTQGILALVTSAGCASASALQSLTDAMHIPHLYVQRNTEGSPRTACQLNPSPDGERYTLAARPPVRLSDVMLTLVGELRWQKFIVFYDSDYDIRGLQVFLDQTSRQGLDVSLQRVDRNISGVFSSLFTSMRTEELNRYRDTLRRAILLLSPRGAQVFIHQAVETNLASKDSHWVFVNEEISDTEIMELAHSSLGRMTVVRQIFPLWKDSSVSCMRNNHRISSLLCDPQEGYLQSLEVSNLYLYDSVLMLANAFYRKLEDRKWHSMASLNCIRKSTKPWNGGWSMLETIQKGRITGLTGIMDFMENGSNSHVQFEILGTSFSETFGKDIKRLATWDSVHGLNGSLKESRIENGMQGVTVKVVTLLEDPFVMVAENILGQPKRYKGFSIDVLDALAKILGFKYDIYQVADSKYGSQLPNGSWNGMIGELINKRADLAVSAITITPERENIVDFSKRYMDYSVGILHRKPEEKINIFSLFAPFDLAVWACIAAAIPVVGVLIFLLTRMQMLRSQNPPGAHHTSSMSNSLRSAIWIVYGAFVQQGGDSVVGSVALRIVMGSWWLFTLIVCSSYTANLAAFLTVSRMDNTIRTFQDLAKQMDYAYGTVRDSAVYDYFRAKGTNPLEQDSTYAELWRTISKNNGQDFSVSSPSEGIRKAKKGPYAFLWDMAVVEYAALTDDDCTITVAGNSMSSKGYGIAMQHGSPYRDLISQKILELQEKGDLDVLKQKWWPRTGRCDLNNHSNAQPDGRSLKLHSFAGVFCILAAGLLLACLVAALEMWWNSNRCRQEQPKEDKEVNLEQVHRRLNSLMDEDMAHKQIPAPSIEISALDIGSMPPSQQREAVRDYPGTGLSVSTFLPEQAHGVGRTLAQGPGSTLTLPLSSSTMPSIQCKHRAPNGGLFRQSPAKTPMPMSYQSVPGGPIPEAIEHSTSI
;
A
#
# COMPACT_ATOMS: atom_id res chain seq x y z
N VAL A 1 -61.04 -61.87 16.26
CA VAL A 1 -59.87 -61.99 15.36
C VAL A 1 -60.03 -63.21 14.43
N GLN A 2 -61.19 -63.38 13.76
CA GLN A 2 -61.40 -64.56 12.88
C GLN A 2 -62.46 -64.37 11.78
N ALA A 3 -63.38 -63.39 11.90
CA ALA A 3 -64.44 -63.15 10.92
C ALA A 3 -64.03 -62.31 9.68
N VAL A 4 -62.85 -61.68 9.69
CA VAL A 4 -62.42 -60.70 8.66
C VAL A 4 -61.85 -61.38 7.39
N TRP A 5 -61.35 -62.61 7.51
CA TRP A 5 -60.74 -63.37 6.40
C TRP A 5 -61.70 -63.82 5.29
N ILE A 6 -63.02 -63.69 5.49
CA ILE A 6 -64.03 -64.35 4.64
C ILE A 6 -64.48 -63.48 3.44
N TRP A 7 -64.26 -62.16 3.47
CA TRP A 7 -64.77 -61.23 2.44
C TRP A 7 -63.80 -60.88 1.30
N ALA A 8 -62.59 -61.47 1.29
CA ALA A 8 -61.62 -61.32 0.20
C ALA A 8 -61.57 -62.55 -0.74
N ALA A 9 -62.34 -63.60 -0.46
CA ALA A 9 -62.16 -64.94 -1.06
C ALA A 9 -63.09 -65.22 -2.25
N TYR A 10 -63.19 -64.30 -3.22
CA TYR A 10 -63.86 -64.56 -4.52
C TYR A 10 -63.40 -63.61 -5.64
N THR A 11 -62.17 -63.81 -6.15
CA THR A 11 -61.88 -63.99 -7.60
C THR A 11 -60.39 -64.16 -7.90
N ASP A 12 -59.49 -63.62 -7.09
CA ASP A 12 -58.03 -63.77 -7.23
C ASP A 12 -57.37 -64.24 -5.92
N ASN A 13 -56.20 -64.88 -6.04
CA ASN A 13 -55.47 -65.52 -4.93
C ASN A 13 -54.59 -64.54 -4.09
N TYR A 14 -54.72 -63.23 -4.30
CA TYR A 14 -53.80 -62.23 -3.75
C TYR A 14 -54.49 -61.23 -2.81
N LEU A 15 -53.79 -60.78 -1.76
CA LEU A 15 -54.26 -59.68 -0.92
C LEU A 15 -54.01 -58.33 -1.63
N HIS A 16 -55.09 -57.63 -2.00
CA HIS A 16 -55.00 -56.32 -2.64
C HIS A 16 -54.77 -55.19 -1.62
N MET A 17 -53.85 -54.29 -1.91
CA MET A 17 -53.49 -53.15 -1.07
C MET A 17 -53.62 -51.84 -1.87
N PRO A 18 -54.74 -51.09 -1.75
CA PRO A 18 -54.99 -49.91 -2.57
C PRO A 18 -54.22 -48.67 -2.09
N ALA A 19 -53.40 -48.11 -2.99
CA ALA A 19 -52.81 -46.78 -2.87
C ALA A 19 -53.55 -45.79 -3.79
N GLY A 20 -53.87 -44.60 -3.28
CA GLY A 20 -54.35 -43.49 -4.11
C GLY A 20 -53.17 -42.65 -4.60
N ALA A 21 -53.23 -42.17 -5.84
CA ALA A 21 -52.26 -41.20 -6.36
C ALA A 21 -52.95 -39.98 -6.98
N ILE A 22 -52.37 -38.80 -6.78
CA ILE A 22 -52.82 -37.53 -7.40
C ILE A 22 -51.62 -36.79 -7.99
N PHE A 23 -51.67 -36.52 -9.29
CA PHE A 23 -50.62 -35.81 -10.04
C PHE A 23 -51.20 -34.59 -10.78
N GLU A 24 -50.41 -33.54 -10.96
CA GLU A 24 -50.82 -32.42 -11.82
C GLU A 24 -50.79 -32.81 -13.31
N GLU A 25 -51.69 -32.27 -14.13
CA GLU A 25 -51.74 -32.53 -15.58
C GLU A 25 -50.47 -32.09 -16.33
N ASN A 26 -49.65 -31.21 -15.72
CA ASN A 26 -48.33 -30.85 -16.24
C ASN A 26 -47.25 -31.93 -16.01
N ALA A 27 -47.52 -32.94 -15.16
CA ALA A 27 -46.56 -33.87 -14.61
C ALA A 27 -46.47 -35.16 -15.46
N ALA A 28 -46.21 -34.99 -16.76
CA ALA A 28 -46.38 -36.02 -17.80
C ALA A 28 -45.57 -37.33 -17.62
N ARG A 29 -44.62 -37.38 -16.68
CA ARG A 29 -43.80 -38.57 -16.36
C ARG A 29 -44.00 -39.12 -14.96
N ASP A 30 -44.80 -38.44 -14.12
CA ASP A 30 -45.00 -38.86 -12.73
C ASP A 30 -45.83 -40.15 -12.68
N ASP A 31 -46.78 -40.31 -13.60
CA ASP A 31 -47.52 -41.56 -13.84
C ASP A 31 -46.60 -42.69 -14.33
N GLU A 32 -45.78 -42.45 -15.36
CA GLU A 32 -44.83 -43.45 -15.88
C GLU A 32 -43.91 -44.00 -14.77
N VAL A 33 -43.33 -43.12 -13.96
CA VAL A 33 -42.40 -43.50 -12.89
C VAL A 33 -43.12 -44.16 -11.70
N PHE A 34 -44.35 -43.74 -11.39
CA PHE A 34 -45.17 -44.38 -10.34
C PHE A 34 -45.61 -45.79 -10.75
N GLN A 35 -46.07 -46.00 -11.99
CA GLN A 35 -46.38 -47.32 -12.52
C GLN A 35 -45.13 -48.22 -12.58
N LEU A 36 -43.99 -47.67 -13.02
CA LEU A 36 -42.71 -48.40 -13.06
C LEU A 36 -42.24 -48.81 -11.66
N ALA A 37 -42.37 -47.94 -10.65
CA ALA A 37 -42.06 -48.29 -9.26
C ALA A 37 -42.91 -49.47 -8.74
N ILE A 38 -44.23 -49.46 -9.02
CA ILE A 38 -45.13 -50.56 -8.65
C ILE A 38 -44.79 -51.84 -9.44
N SER A 39 -44.39 -51.71 -10.71
CA SER A 39 -43.95 -52.83 -11.54
C SER A 39 -42.69 -53.50 -10.96
N ASP A 40 -41.62 -52.72 -10.70
CA ASP A 40 -40.36 -53.21 -10.13
C ASP A 40 -40.56 -53.89 -8.77
N LEU A 41 -41.45 -53.35 -7.93
CA LEU A 41 -41.84 -53.97 -6.65
C LEU A 41 -42.64 -55.27 -6.83
N SER A 42 -43.51 -55.35 -7.85
CA SER A 42 -44.31 -56.56 -8.15
C SER A 42 -43.50 -57.70 -8.77
N LEU A 43 -42.26 -57.44 -9.17
CA LEU A 43 -41.28 -58.42 -9.67
C LEU A 43 -40.30 -58.89 -8.57
N ASN A 44 -40.54 -58.53 -7.30
CA ASN A 44 -39.61 -58.79 -6.21
C ASN A 44 -40.25 -59.62 -5.08
N ASP A 45 -40.09 -60.94 -5.18
CA ASP A 45 -40.57 -61.95 -4.22
C ASP A 45 -40.01 -61.77 -2.78
N ASP A 46 -39.00 -60.93 -2.56
CA ASP A 46 -38.47 -60.64 -1.21
C ASP A 46 -39.27 -59.55 -0.47
N ILE A 47 -40.16 -58.80 -1.15
CA ILE A 47 -40.96 -57.71 -0.54
C ILE A 47 -42.47 -57.97 -0.63
N LEU A 48 -42.95 -58.70 -1.64
CA LEU A 48 -44.36 -59.04 -1.82
C LEU A 48 -44.49 -60.49 -2.31
N GLN A 49 -45.10 -61.38 -1.51
CA GLN A 49 -45.14 -62.84 -1.79
C GLN A 49 -46.54 -63.38 -2.08
N SER A 50 -47.57 -62.79 -1.48
CA SER A 50 -48.98 -63.15 -1.69
C SER A 50 -49.88 -61.92 -1.83
N GLU A 51 -49.29 -60.73 -1.94
CA GLU A 51 -49.95 -59.44 -1.82
C GLU A 51 -49.62 -58.56 -3.03
N LYS A 52 -50.60 -57.80 -3.53
CA LYS A 52 -50.42 -56.94 -4.70
C LYS A 52 -50.90 -55.52 -4.40
N ILE A 53 -50.00 -54.55 -4.57
CA ILE A 53 -50.36 -53.13 -4.54
C ILE A 53 -51.26 -52.85 -5.75
N THR A 54 -52.49 -52.41 -5.47
CA THR A 54 -53.41 -51.86 -6.46
C THR A 54 -53.35 -50.34 -6.38
N HIS A 55 -53.57 -49.64 -7.49
CA HIS A 55 -53.50 -48.19 -7.52
C HIS A 55 -54.68 -47.56 -8.27
N SER A 56 -55.10 -46.40 -7.78
CA SER A 56 -56.05 -45.50 -8.46
C SER A 56 -55.39 -44.13 -8.62
N ILE A 57 -55.18 -43.69 -9.85
CA ILE A 57 -54.48 -42.46 -10.20
C ILE A 57 -55.50 -41.43 -10.68
N LYS A 58 -55.43 -40.19 -10.16
CA LYS A 58 -56.23 -39.04 -10.61
C LYS A 58 -55.34 -37.88 -11.02
N TYR A 59 -55.81 -37.09 -11.97
CA TYR A 59 -55.12 -35.90 -12.49
C TYR A 59 -55.83 -34.62 -12.05
N ILE A 60 -55.06 -33.55 -11.81
CA ILE A 60 -55.58 -32.24 -11.39
C ILE A 60 -54.93 -31.08 -12.15
N GLU A 61 -55.67 -29.98 -12.29
CA GLU A 61 -55.12 -28.72 -12.77
C GLU A 61 -54.05 -28.17 -11.79
N PRO A 62 -52.94 -27.61 -12.30
CA PRO A 62 -51.91 -27.00 -11.46
C PRO A 62 -52.46 -25.88 -10.57
N ASN A 63 -52.08 -25.89 -9.29
CA ASN A 63 -52.60 -24.96 -8.26
C ASN A 63 -54.15 -24.96 -8.09
N ASN A 64 -54.87 -26.03 -8.44
CA ASN A 64 -56.31 -26.17 -8.15
C ASN A 64 -56.58 -27.02 -6.87
N PRO A 65 -56.60 -26.41 -5.67
CA PRO A 65 -56.82 -27.15 -4.42
C PRO A 65 -58.24 -27.70 -4.26
N PHE A 66 -59.23 -27.14 -4.96
CA PHE A 66 -60.60 -27.64 -4.90
C PHE A 66 -60.72 -28.99 -5.63
N GLN A 67 -60.18 -29.08 -6.85
CA GLN A 67 -60.12 -30.34 -7.60
C GLN A 67 -59.28 -31.38 -6.85
N ALA A 68 -58.14 -30.99 -6.26
CA ALA A 68 -57.33 -31.89 -5.43
C ALA A 68 -58.12 -32.54 -4.29
N VAL A 69 -58.92 -31.76 -3.55
CA VAL A 69 -59.79 -32.28 -2.48
C VAL A 69 -60.93 -33.14 -3.03
N GLN A 70 -61.53 -32.78 -4.16
CA GLN A 70 -62.58 -33.57 -4.81
C GLN A 70 -62.06 -34.96 -5.21
N GLU A 71 -60.96 -35.01 -5.96
CA GLU A 71 -60.35 -36.25 -6.45
C GLU A 71 -59.85 -37.14 -5.31
N ALA A 72 -59.25 -36.54 -4.28
CA ALA A 72 -58.88 -37.25 -3.05
C ALA A 72 -60.12 -37.87 -2.37
N CYS A 73 -61.25 -37.16 -2.32
CA CYS A 73 -62.47 -37.70 -1.73
C CYS A 73 -63.10 -38.85 -2.51
N GLU A 74 -62.93 -38.91 -3.83
CA GLU A 74 -63.28 -40.11 -4.61
C GLU A 74 -62.36 -41.29 -4.26
N LEU A 75 -61.05 -41.08 -4.17
CA LEU A 75 -60.08 -42.11 -3.75
C LEU A 75 -60.37 -42.63 -2.32
N MET A 76 -60.72 -41.73 -1.38
CA MET A 76 -61.12 -42.12 -0.02
C MET A 76 -62.44 -42.90 0.00
N THR A 77 -63.35 -42.63 -0.94
CA THR A 77 -64.59 -43.41 -1.13
C THR A 77 -64.30 -44.79 -1.73
N GLN A 78 -63.25 -44.92 -2.56
CA GLN A 78 -62.77 -46.22 -3.05
C GLN A 78 -62.06 -47.06 -1.97
N GLY A 79 -61.61 -46.45 -0.86
CA GLY A 79 -61.08 -47.15 0.31
C GLY A 79 -59.56 -47.34 0.33
N ILE A 80 -58.80 -46.35 -0.15
CA ILE A 80 -57.33 -46.33 -0.13
C ILE A 80 -56.74 -46.45 1.30
N LEU A 81 -55.56 -47.06 1.41
CA LEU A 81 -54.80 -47.21 2.66
C LEU A 81 -53.76 -46.10 2.88
N ALA A 82 -53.31 -45.46 1.80
CA ALA A 82 -52.41 -44.32 1.79
C ALA A 82 -52.62 -43.50 0.51
N LEU A 83 -52.24 -42.22 0.55
CA LEU A 83 -52.27 -41.29 -0.56
C LEU A 83 -50.85 -40.86 -0.92
N VAL A 84 -50.47 -40.89 -2.20
CA VAL A 84 -49.19 -40.37 -2.72
C VAL A 84 -49.49 -39.21 -3.66
N THR A 85 -48.84 -38.06 -3.52
CA THR A 85 -49.13 -36.90 -4.39
C THR A 85 -47.88 -36.20 -4.89
N SER A 86 -47.94 -35.69 -6.13
CA SER A 86 -46.92 -34.84 -6.76
C SER A 86 -47.62 -33.57 -7.25
N ALA A 87 -47.48 -32.47 -6.51
CA ALA A 87 -48.25 -31.24 -6.72
C ALA A 87 -47.57 -30.00 -6.11
N GLY A 88 -48.09 -28.82 -6.45
CA GLY A 88 -47.73 -27.54 -5.83
C GLY A 88 -48.30 -27.36 -4.41
N CYS A 89 -47.72 -26.41 -3.66
CA CYS A 89 -48.03 -26.18 -2.24
C CYS A 89 -49.51 -25.89 -1.94
N ALA A 90 -50.25 -25.27 -2.88
CA ALA A 90 -51.67 -24.92 -2.68
C ALA A 90 -52.53 -26.17 -2.56
N SER A 91 -52.43 -27.08 -3.54
CA SER A 91 -53.10 -28.38 -3.54
C SER A 91 -52.65 -29.23 -2.35
N ALA A 92 -51.34 -29.26 -2.07
CA ALA A 92 -50.78 -30.00 -0.94
C ALA A 92 -51.35 -29.56 0.43
N SER A 93 -51.54 -28.26 0.66
CA SER A 93 -52.11 -27.72 1.91
C SER A 93 -53.58 -28.10 2.09
N ALA A 94 -54.37 -28.08 1.01
CA ALA A 94 -55.78 -28.51 1.04
C ALA A 94 -55.92 -30.03 1.24
N LEU A 95 -55.07 -30.82 0.56
CA LEU A 95 -54.96 -32.27 0.75
C LEU A 95 -54.54 -32.63 2.18
N GLN A 96 -53.56 -31.91 2.75
CA GLN A 96 -53.11 -32.12 4.12
C GLN A 96 -54.29 -32.04 5.10
N SER A 97 -55.07 -30.96 5.04
CA SER A 97 -56.24 -30.74 5.90
C SER A 97 -57.29 -31.87 5.79
N LEU A 98 -57.47 -32.44 4.59
CA LEU A 98 -58.35 -33.59 4.39
C LEU A 98 -57.75 -34.88 4.97
N THR A 99 -56.46 -35.15 4.72
CA THR A 99 -55.78 -36.38 5.16
C THR A 99 -55.61 -36.44 6.67
N ASP A 100 -55.34 -35.30 7.31
CA ASP A 100 -55.28 -35.15 8.76
C ASP A 100 -56.67 -35.37 9.39
N ALA A 101 -57.75 -34.83 8.77
CA ALA A 101 -59.12 -35.02 9.25
C ALA A 101 -59.67 -36.45 9.06
N MET A 102 -59.13 -37.22 8.10
CA MET A 102 -59.58 -38.58 7.78
C MET A 102 -58.66 -39.68 8.33
N HIS A 103 -57.53 -39.29 8.93
CA HIS A 103 -56.47 -40.16 9.43
C HIS A 103 -55.90 -41.09 8.33
N ILE A 104 -55.59 -40.54 7.14
CA ILE A 104 -54.99 -41.30 6.04
C ILE A 104 -53.54 -40.85 5.84
N PRO A 105 -52.53 -41.74 5.93
CA PRO A 105 -51.15 -41.40 5.66
C PRO A 105 -50.97 -40.85 4.24
N HIS A 106 -50.30 -39.71 4.12
CA HIS A 106 -50.15 -38.95 2.88
C HIS A 106 -48.67 -38.67 2.61
N LEU A 107 -48.12 -39.29 1.57
CA LEU A 107 -46.75 -39.08 1.10
C LEU A 107 -46.77 -37.97 0.05
N TYR A 108 -46.22 -36.80 0.41
CA TYR A 108 -46.20 -35.61 -0.42
C TYR A 108 -44.82 -35.40 -1.07
N VAL A 109 -44.82 -35.32 -2.40
CA VAL A 109 -43.69 -34.89 -3.23
C VAL A 109 -43.97 -33.47 -3.72
N GLN A 110 -43.09 -32.53 -3.36
CA GLN A 110 -43.21 -31.15 -3.83
C GLN A 110 -42.67 -31.00 -5.27
N ARG A 111 -43.57 -30.61 -6.17
CA ARG A 111 -43.28 -30.23 -7.57
C ARG A 111 -42.87 -28.75 -7.65
N ASN A 112 -42.07 -28.39 -8.66
CA ASN A 112 -41.55 -27.03 -8.87
C ASN A 112 -42.32 -26.27 -9.97
N THR A 113 -42.43 -24.95 -9.84
CA THR A 113 -43.13 -24.08 -10.81
C THR A 113 -42.21 -23.70 -11.97
N GLU A 114 -42.51 -24.20 -13.18
CA GLU A 114 -41.83 -23.86 -14.45
C GLU A 114 -40.28 -23.82 -14.38
N GLY A 115 -39.67 -24.74 -13.61
CA GLY A 115 -38.21 -24.84 -13.45
C GLY A 115 -37.57 -23.76 -12.57
N SER A 116 -38.37 -22.93 -11.88
CA SER A 116 -37.86 -21.98 -10.87
C SER A 116 -37.38 -22.71 -9.60
N PRO A 117 -36.40 -22.18 -8.85
CA PRO A 117 -35.93 -22.80 -7.61
C PRO A 117 -37.03 -22.93 -6.56
N ARG A 118 -37.02 -24.06 -5.84
CA ARG A 118 -38.08 -24.44 -4.90
C ARG A 118 -38.16 -23.53 -3.66
N THR A 119 -39.37 -23.24 -3.21
CA THR A 119 -39.66 -22.49 -1.96
C THR A 119 -40.38 -23.38 -0.94
N ALA A 120 -40.32 -23.04 0.35
CA ALA A 120 -40.84 -23.90 1.41
C ALA A 120 -42.38 -23.83 1.53
N CYS A 121 -43.08 -24.94 1.30
CA CYS A 121 -44.52 -25.02 1.56
C CYS A 121 -44.83 -24.88 3.07
N GLN A 122 -45.80 -24.03 3.42
CA GLN A 122 -46.32 -23.92 4.79
C GLN A 122 -47.41 -24.96 5.03
N LEU A 123 -47.01 -26.15 5.49
CA LEU A 123 -47.92 -27.20 5.95
C LEU A 123 -48.22 -27.00 7.45
N ASN A 124 -49.41 -26.48 7.75
CA ASN A 124 -49.86 -26.14 9.10
C ASN A 124 -50.44 -27.38 9.78
N PRO A 125 -50.06 -27.72 11.04
CA PRO A 125 -50.61 -28.89 11.72
C PRO A 125 -52.12 -28.82 11.92
N SER A 126 -52.77 -29.98 12.03
CA SER A 126 -54.13 -30.09 12.56
C SER A 126 -54.26 -29.41 13.94
N PRO A 127 -55.44 -28.86 14.32
CA PRO A 127 -55.66 -28.33 15.66
C PRO A 127 -55.35 -29.32 16.79
N ASP A 128 -55.50 -30.63 16.55
CA ASP A 128 -55.20 -31.71 17.49
C ASP A 128 -53.69 -32.08 17.54
N GLY A 129 -52.85 -31.41 16.76
CA GLY A 129 -51.38 -31.57 16.74
C GLY A 129 -50.87 -32.75 15.91
N GLU A 130 -51.67 -33.78 15.68
CA GLU A 130 -51.34 -34.88 14.77
C GLU A 130 -51.15 -34.40 13.32
N ARG A 131 -50.25 -35.05 12.59
CA ARG A 131 -49.96 -34.80 11.16
C ARG A 131 -49.87 -36.12 10.42
N TYR A 132 -50.72 -36.34 9.43
CA TYR A 132 -50.74 -37.54 8.59
C TYR A 132 -49.99 -37.36 7.28
N THR A 133 -49.62 -36.12 6.93
CA THR A 133 -48.77 -35.80 5.78
C THR A 133 -47.27 -35.88 6.10
N LEU A 134 -46.52 -36.58 5.25
CA LEU A 134 -45.07 -36.76 5.27
C LEU A 134 -44.45 -36.19 4.00
N ALA A 135 -43.47 -35.30 4.13
CA ALA A 135 -42.79 -34.66 3.00
C ALA A 135 -41.57 -35.48 2.57
N ALA A 136 -41.69 -36.20 1.44
CA ALA A 136 -40.65 -37.07 0.90
C ALA A 136 -39.42 -36.30 0.40
N ARG A 137 -39.66 -35.17 -0.27
CA ARG A 137 -38.63 -34.21 -0.67
C ARG A 137 -38.16 -33.42 0.57
N PRO A 138 -36.85 -33.35 0.87
CA PRO A 138 -36.31 -32.61 2.01
C PRO A 138 -36.72 -31.13 2.04
N PRO A 139 -36.69 -30.46 3.22
CA PRO A 139 -36.96 -29.03 3.30
C PRO A 139 -35.96 -28.22 2.45
N VAL A 140 -36.37 -27.03 1.98
CA VAL A 140 -35.51 -26.15 1.18
C VAL A 140 -34.33 -25.66 2.02
N ARG A 141 -33.12 -26.17 1.75
CA ARG A 141 -31.87 -25.76 2.43
C ARG A 141 -31.03 -24.74 1.65
N LEU A 142 -31.54 -24.24 0.51
CA LEU A 142 -30.82 -23.32 -0.38
C LEU A 142 -30.26 -22.08 0.36
N SER A 143 -31.01 -21.54 1.33
CA SER A 143 -30.57 -20.41 2.18
C SER A 143 -29.28 -20.70 2.94
N ASP A 144 -29.13 -21.90 3.51
CA ASP A 144 -27.94 -22.29 4.27
C ASP A 144 -26.74 -22.48 3.32
N VAL A 145 -26.96 -23.07 2.14
CA VAL A 145 -25.93 -23.25 1.11
C VAL A 145 -25.45 -21.90 0.59
N MET A 146 -26.38 -20.96 0.30
CA MET A 146 -26.05 -19.61 -0.14
C MET A 146 -25.28 -18.83 0.93
N LEU A 147 -25.66 -18.90 2.21
CA LEU A 147 -24.91 -18.27 3.31
C LEU A 147 -23.50 -18.85 3.46
N THR A 148 -23.37 -20.17 3.40
CA THR A 148 -22.08 -20.86 3.48
C THR A 148 -21.16 -20.43 2.32
N LEU A 149 -21.73 -20.30 1.12
CA LEU A 149 -21.05 -19.85 -0.09
C LEU A 149 -20.64 -18.36 -0.01
N VAL A 150 -21.55 -17.47 0.42
CA VAL A 150 -21.29 -16.04 0.62
C VAL A 150 -20.19 -15.79 1.65
N GLY A 151 -20.17 -16.58 2.73
CA GLY A 151 -19.14 -16.54 3.76
C GLY A 151 -17.75 -16.97 3.25
N GLU A 152 -17.66 -18.11 2.56
CA GLU A 152 -16.39 -18.60 2.00
C GLU A 152 -15.83 -17.70 0.89
N LEU A 153 -16.70 -17.11 0.07
CA LEU A 153 -16.33 -16.11 -0.94
C LEU A 153 -16.04 -14.72 -0.35
N ARG A 154 -16.32 -14.50 0.94
CA ARG A 154 -16.17 -13.22 1.65
C ARG A 154 -16.84 -12.05 0.92
N TRP A 155 -18.09 -12.25 0.51
CA TRP A 155 -18.88 -11.16 -0.05
C TRP A 155 -19.39 -10.25 1.07
N GLN A 156 -19.50 -8.95 0.77
CA GLN A 156 -19.95 -7.90 1.70
C GLN A 156 -21.10 -7.08 1.12
N LYS A 157 -21.11 -6.90 -0.20
CA LYS A 157 -22.20 -6.33 -0.99
C LYS A 157 -22.46 -7.19 -2.22
N PHE A 158 -23.73 -7.47 -2.54
CA PHE A 158 -24.16 -8.21 -3.73
C PHE A 158 -25.66 -8.01 -4.03
N ILE A 159 -26.10 -8.41 -5.23
CA ILE A 159 -27.51 -8.45 -5.63
C ILE A 159 -28.01 -9.89 -5.63
N VAL A 160 -29.27 -10.11 -5.24
CA VAL A 160 -30.02 -11.36 -5.50
C VAL A 160 -31.14 -11.06 -6.48
N PHE A 161 -31.07 -11.68 -7.65
CA PHE A 161 -32.13 -11.69 -8.66
C PHE A 161 -33.01 -12.90 -8.47
N TYR A 162 -34.33 -12.72 -8.48
CA TYR A 162 -35.31 -13.81 -8.32
C TYR A 162 -36.44 -13.73 -9.36
N ASP A 163 -36.94 -14.89 -9.77
CA ASP A 163 -37.94 -15.02 -10.85
C ASP A 163 -39.31 -14.45 -10.44
N SER A 164 -40.19 -14.20 -11.41
CA SER A 164 -41.52 -13.63 -11.16
C SER A 164 -42.40 -14.50 -10.26
N ASP A 165 -42.11 -15.80 -10.26
CA ASP A 165 -42.90 -16.87 -9.68
C ASP A 165 -42.21 -17.50 -8.44
N TYR A 166 -41.01 -17.01 -8.10
CA TYR A 166 -40.28 -17.41 -6.90
C TYR A 166 -40.85 -16.69 -5.67
N ASP A 167 -41.40 -17.44 -4.72
CA ASP A 167 -41.93 -16.89 -3.47
C ASP A 167 -40.81 -16.33 -2.57
N ILE A 168 -40.76 -15.01 -2.48
CA ILE A 168 -39.81 -14.23 -1.67
C ILE A 168 -39.75 -14.66 -0.19
N ARG A 169 -40.80 -15.31 0.36
CA ARG A 169 -40.79 -15.87 1.72
C ARG A 169 -39.68 -16.91 1.90
N GLY A 170 -39.26 -17.61 0.85
CA GLY A 170 -38.11 -18.52 0.88
C GLY A 170 -36.79 -17.83 1.25
N LEU A 171 -36.65 -16.53 0.95
CA LEU A 171 -35.47 -15.72 1.29
C LEU A 171 -35.54 -15.08 2.69
N GLN A 172 -36.66 -15.16 3.41
CA GLN A 172 -36.81 -14.47 4.70
C GLN A 172 -35.73 -14.88 5.72
N VAL A 173 -35.41 -16.18 5.81
CA VAL A 173 -34.37 -16.71 6.70
C VAL A 173 -32.97 -16.25 6.27
N PHE A 174 -32.69 -16.30 4.96
CA PHE A 174 -31.43 -15.82 4.38
C PHE A 174 -31.21 -14.34 4.72
N LEU A 175 -32.23 -13.50 4.51
CA LEU A 175 -32.14 -12.06 4.68
C LEU A 175 -31.92 -11.65 6.14
N ASP A 176 -32.65 -12.25 7.09
CA ASP A 176 -32.44 -12.06 8.52
C ASP A 176 -30.99 -12.44 8.92
N GLN A 177 -30.49 -13.59 8.46
CA GLN A 177 -29.13 -14.03 8.75
C GLN A 177 -28.05 -13.15 8.10
N THR A 178 -28.25 -12.67 6.87
CA THR A 178 -27.34 -11.69 6.24
C THR A 178 -27.36 -10.33 6.94
N SER A 179 -28.53 -9.89 7.42
CA SER A 179 -28.69 -8.63 8.16
C SER A 179 -27.96 -8.67 9.51
N ARG A 180 -28.08 -9.78 10.24
CA ARG A 180 -27.32 -10.03 11.48
C ARG A 180 -25.80 -10.08 11.27
N GLN A 181 -25.34 -10.41 10.06
CA GLN A 181 -23.93 -10.39 9.67
C GLN A 181 -23.46 -9.03 9.10
N GLY A 182 -24.35 -8.04 8.96
CA GLY A 182 -24.02 -6.71 8.44
C GLY A 182 -23.77 -6.64 6.94
N LEU A 183 -24.32 -7.57 6.14
CA LEU A 183 -24.11 -7.64 4.70
C LEU A 183 -25.09 -6.75 3.92
N ASP A 184 -24.60 -6.06 2.90
CA ASP A 184 -25.37 -5.16 2.02
C ASP A 184 -25.98 -5.96 0.85
N VAL A 185 -27.19 -6.47 1.06
CA VAL A 185 -27.91 -7.32 0.11
C VAL A 185 -29.01 -6.53 -0.60
N SER A 186 -28.88 -6.37 -1.91
CA SER A 186 -29.94 -5.79 -2.75
C SER A 186 -30.83 -6.89 -3.35
N LEU A 187 -32.14 -6.73 -3.32
CA LEU A 187 -33.11 -7.66 -3.92
C LEU A 187 -33.68 -7.07 -5.21
N GLN A 188 -33.73 -7.86 -6.29
CA GLN A 188 -34.37 -7.43 -7.53
C GLN A 188 -35.20 -8.56 -8.15
N ARG A 189 -36.50 -8.30 -8.34
CA ARG A 189 -37.40 -9.16 -9.11
C ARG A 189 -37.02 -9.07 -10.59
N VAL A 190 -37.02 -10.20 -11.28
CA VAL A 190 -36.93 -10.28 -12.74
C VAL A 190 -38.31 -10.69 -13.28
N ASP A 191 -38.91 -9.88 -14.13
CA ASP A 191 -40.14 -10.25 -14.82
C ASP A 191 -39.82 -11.00 -16.13
N ARG A 192 -40.74 -11.87 -16.56
CA ARG A 192 -40.59 -12.74 -17.75
C ARG A 192 -40.15 -12.02 -19.04
N ASN A 193 -40.42 -10.72 -19.18
CA ASN A 193 -39.89 -9.88 -20.25
C ASN A 193 -38.54 -9.24 -19.86
N ILE A 194 -37.48 -10.06 -19.88
CA ILE A 194 -36.13 -9.66 -19.46
C ILE A 194 -35.59 -8.46 -20.25
N SER A 195 -35.78 -8.40 -21.57
CA SER A 195 -35.29 -7.27 -22.39
C SER A 195 -36.00 -5.94 -22.05
N GLY A 196 -37.26 -6.01 -21.61
CA GLY A 196 -37.97 -4.88 -21.00
C GLY A 196 -37.34 -4.39 -19.70
N VAL A 197 -36.85 -5.29 -18.83
CA VAL A 197 -36.14 -4.93 -17.60
C VAL A 197 -34.86 -4.15 -17.93
N PHE A 198 -34.01 -4.68 -18.82
CA PHE A 198 -32.79 -3.99 -19.23
C PHE A 198 -33.07 -2.65 -19.93
N SER A 199 -34.07 -2.59 -20.82
CA SER A 199 -34.48 -1.34 -21.46
C SER A 199 -34.93 -0.29 -20.44
N SER A 200 -35.72 -0.69 -19.43
CA SER A 200 -36.19 0.23 -18.39
C SER A 200 -35.04 0.81 -17.55
N LEU A 201 -34.03 0.00 -17.20
CA LEU A 201 -32.82 0.45 -16.49
C LEU A 201 -32.10 1.58 -17.24
N PHE A 202 -31.87 1.44 -18.55
CA PHE A 202 -31.21 2.47 -19.37
C PHE A 202 -32.07 3.72 -19.60
N THR A 203 -33.41 3.62 -19.53
CA THR A 203 -34.31 4.79 -19.65
C THR A 203 -34.56 5.54 -18.34
N SER A 204 -34.34 4.90 -17.18
CA SER A 204 -34.70 5.43 -15.87
C SER A 204 -33.52 5.94 -15.04
N MET A 205 -32.32 5.38 -15.20
CA MET A 205 -31.13 5.74 -14.44
C MET A 205 -30.21 6.72 -15.19
N ARG A 206 -29.57 7.62 -14.47
CA ARG A 206 -28.48 8.46 -14.99
C ARG A 206 -27.17 7.66 -15.09
N THR A 207 -26.24 8.12 -15.92
CA THR A 207 -24.97 7.44 -16.19
C THR A 207 -24.11 7.17 -14.93
N GLU A 208 -24.20 8.01 -13.91
CA GLU A 208 -23.50 7.84 -12.63
C GLU A 208 -24.15 6.73 -11.77
N GLU A 209 -25.48 6.69 -11.73
CA GLU A 209 -26.27 5.67 -11.03
C GLU A 209 -26.08 4.31 -11.71
N LEU A 210 -26.10 4.29 -13.04
CA LEU A 210 -25.81 3.12 -13.88
C LEU A 210 -24.40 2.57 -13.64
N ASN A 211 -23.39 3.44 -13.46
CA ASN A 211 -22.03 3.00 -13.08
C ASN A 211 -21.99 2.37 -11.69
N ARG A 212 -22.73 2.93 -10.71
CA ARG A 212 -22.85 2.37 -9.35
C ARG A 212 -23.64 1.04 -9.34
N TYR A 213 -24.64 0.92 -10.21
CA TYR A 213 -25.39 -0.31 -10.43
C TYR A 213 -24.49 -1.39 -11.05
N ARG A 214 -23.72 -1.05 -12.10
CA ARG A 214 -22.70 -1.92 -12.72
C ARG A 214 -21.66 -2.41 -11.71
N ASP A 215 -21.20 -1.54 -10.81
CA ASP A 215 -20.25 -1.92 -9.76
C ASP A 215 -20.84 -2.92 -8.75
N THR A 216 -22.14 -2.77 -8.43
CA THR A 216 -22.87 -3.69 -7.56
C THR A 216 -23.20 -5.01 -8.28
N LEU A 217 -23.47 -4.96 -9.59
CA LEU A 217 -23.70 -6.12 -10.47
C LEU A 217 -22.47 -7.03 -10.64
N ARG A 218 -21.27 -6.61 -10.22
CA ARG A 218 -20.09 -7.50 -10.20
C ARG A 218 -20.28 -8.75 -9.33
N ARG A 219 -21.25 -8.77 -8.41
CA ARG A 219 -21.56 -9.91 -7.54
C ARG A 219 -23.07 -10.14 -7.50
N ALA A 220 -23.51 -11.21 -8.14
CA ALA A 220 -24.93 -11.50 -8.32
C ALA A 220 -25.25 -12.97 -8.02
N ILE A 221 -26.28 -13.20 -7.22
CA ILE A 221 -26.94 -14.50 -7.05
C ILE A 221 -28.19 -14.53 -7.95
N LEU A 222 -28.38 -15.62 -8.68
CA LEU A 222 -29.47 -15.81 -9.63
C LEU A 222 -30.37 -16.98 -9.16
N LEU A 223 -31.60 -16.65 -8.75
CA LEU A 223 -32.67 -17.57 -8.38
C LEU A 223 -33.76 -17.54 -9.47
N LEU A 224 -33.37 -17.97 -10.67
CA LEU A 224 -34.16 -17.92 -11.89
C LEU A 224 -34.36 -19.32 -12.45
N SER A 225 -35.38 -19.49 -13.30
CA SER A 225 -35.43 -20.60 -14.26
C SER A 225 -34.15 -20.66 -15.12
N PRO A 226 -33.65 -21.84 -15.55
CA PRO A 226 -32.38 -21.93 -16.30
C PRO A 226 -32.37 -21.08 -17.58
N ARG A 227 -33.47 -21.11 -18.34
CA ARG A 227 -33.69 -20.27 -19.54
C ARG A 227 -33.74 -18.78 -19.19
N GLY A 228 -34.38 -18.42 -18.07
CA GLY A 228 -34.41 -17.04 -17.56
C GLY A 228 -33.00 -16.53 -17.22
N ALA A 229 -32.20 -17.33 -16.53
CA ALA A 229 -30.79 -17.00 -16.25
C ALA A 229 -29.95 -16.86 -17.53
N GLN A 230 -30.11 -17.76 -18.50
CA GLN A 230 -29.39 -17.71 -19.78
C GLN A 230 -29.66 -16.40 -20.53
N VAL A 231 -30.93 -16.03 -20.70
CA VAL A 231 -31.33 -14.78 -21.37
C VAL A 231 -30.90 -13.55 -20.56
N PHE A 232 -31.01 -13.58 -19.23
CA PHE A 232 -30.58 -12.49 -18.35
C PHE A 232 -29.06 -12.24 -18.45
N ILE A 233 -28.25 -13.31 -18.41
CA ILE A 233 -26.79 -13.23 -18.53
C ILE A 233 -26.40 -12.72 -19.92
N HIS A 234 -27.00 -13.28 -20.99
CA HIS A 234 -26.75 -12.83 -22.37
C HIS A 234 -27.02 -11.33 -22.52
N GLN A 235 -28.17 -10.86 -22.03
CA GLN A 235 -28.55 -9.46 -22.12
C GLN A 235 -27.63 -8.56 -21.27
N ALA A 236 -27.19 -8.99 -20.09
CA ALA A 236 -26.21 -8.27 -19.27
C ALA A 236 -24.83 -8.17 -19.94
N VAL A 237 -24.44 -9.17 -20.73
CA VAL A 237 -23.19 -9.21 -21.51
C VAL A 237 -23.28 -8.28 -22.72
N GLU A 238 -24.32 -8.39 -23.54
CA GLU A 238 -24.53 -7.52 -24.72
C GLU A 238 -24.61 -6.04 -24.33
N THR A 239 -25.24 -5.73 -23.20
CA THR A 239 -25.42 -4.36 -22.71
C THR A 239 -24.21 -3.82 -21.94
N ASN A 240 -23.09 -4.56 -21.88
CA ASN A 240 -21.84 -4.19 -21.19
C ASN A 240 -22.01 -3.86 -19.69
N LEU A 241 -23.04 -4.45 -19.05
CA LEU A 241 -23.25 -4.42 -17.60
C LEU A 241 -22.48 -5.55 -16.90
N ALA A 242 -22.23 -6.66 -17.58
CA ALA A 242 -21.33 -7.72 -17.14
C ALA A 242 -19.86 -7.38 -17.48
N SER A 243 -18.92 -7.87 -16.66
CA SER A 243 -17.48 -7.70 -16.86
C SER A 243 -16.72 -9.01 -16.64
N LYS A 244 -15.44 -9.08 -17.01
CA LYS A 244 -14.58 -10.25 -16.76
C LYS A 244 -14.33 -10.54 -15.27
N ASP A 245 -14.52 -9.55 -14.41
CA ASP A 245 -14.42 -9.68 -12.96
C ASP A 245 -15.79 -9.82 -12.26
N SER A 246 -16.89 -9.91 -13.02
CA SER A 246 -18.18 -10.36 -12.49
C SER A 246 -18.09 -11.79 -11.97
N HIS A 247 -18.71 -12.06 -10.82
CA HIS A 247 -18.90 -13.41 -10.28
C HIS A 247 -20.39 -13.67 -10.09
N TRP A 248 -20.90 -14.57 -10.93
CA TRP A 248 -22.29 -15.05 -10.94
C TRP A 248 -22.41 -16.32 -10.10
N VAL A 249 -23.49 -16.41 -9.31
CA VAL A 249 -23.83 -17.59 -8.52
C VAL A 249 -25.25 -18.01 -8.90
N PHE A 250 -25.39 -19.05 -9.73
CA PHE A 250 -26.69 -19.60 -10.11
C PHE A 250 -27.07 -20.75 -9.17
N VAL A 251 -28.31 -20.74 -8.66
CA VAL A 251 -28.77 -21.67 -7.62
C VAL A 251 -30.11 -22.27 -8.03
N ASN A 252 -30.12 -23.55 -8.41
CA ASN A 252 -31.34 -24.26 -8.79
C ASN A 252 -31.18 -25.76 -8.48
N GLU A 253 -32.19 -26.40 -7.87
CA GLU A 253 -32.11 -27.81 -7.47
C GLU A 253 -32.01 -28.78 -8.69
N GLU A 254 -32.52 -28.38 -9.86
CA GLU A 254 -32.90 -29.29 -10.98
C GLU A 254 -32.17 -29.05 -12.33
N ILE A 255 -31.03 -28.35 -12.35
CA ILE A 255 -30.35 -27.98 -13.62
C ILE A 255 -29.47 -29.09 -14.24
N SER A 256 -29.63 -29.31 -15.55
CA SER A 256 -28.90 -30.32 -16.36
C SER A 256 -27.49 -29.89 -16.77
N ASP A 257 -26.55 -30.83 -16.97
CA ASP A 257 -25.16 -30.52 -17.35
C ASP A 257 -25.04 -29.68 -18.64
N THR A 258 -25.95 -29.88 -19.60
CA THR A 258 -26.05 -29.08 -20.84
C THR A 258 -26.36 -27.61 -20.56
N GLU A 259 -27.34 -27.32 -19.69
CA GLU A 259 -27.70 -25.95 -19.34
C GLU A 259 -26.60 -25.26 -18.54
N ILE A 260 -25.89 -25.99 -17.66
CA ILE A 260 -24.75 -25.46 -16.89
C ILE A 260 -23.62 -25.04 -17.85
N MET A 261 -23.35 -25.83 -18.90
CA MET A 261 -22.38 -25.47 -19.95
C MET A 261 -22.82 -24.24 -20.76
N GLU A 262 -24.09 -24.13 -21.14
CA GLU A 262 -24.62 -22.95 -21.82
C GLU A 262 -24.57 -21.67 -20.96
N LEU A 263 -24.84 -21.77 -19.64
CA LEU A 263 -24.68 -20.67 -18.67
C LEU A 263 -23.21 -20.29 -18.46
N ALA A 264 -22.30 -21.26 -18.44
CA ALA A 264 -20.87 -21.01 -18.36
C ALA A 264 -20.34 -20.30 -19.61
N HIS A 265 -20.75 -20.73 -20.80
CA HIS A 265 -20.35 -20.15 -22.08
C HIS A 265 -20.93 -18.73 -22.31
N SER A 266 -22.20 -18.50 -21.96
CA SER A 266 -22.85 -17.20 -22.12
C SER A 266 -22.37 -16.13 -21.12
N SER A 267 -21.86 -16.52 -19.96
CA SER A 267 -21.40 -15.57 -18.93
C SER A 267 -20.06 -14.92 -19.25
N LEU A 268 -19.94 -13.61 -18.96
CA LEU A 268 -18.65 -12.98 -18.70
C LEU A 268 -18.28 -13.11 -17.22
N GLY A 269 -17.00 -13.40 -16.96
CA GLY A 269 -16.47 -13.62 -15.62
C GLY A 269 -16.66 -15.05 -15.08
N ARG A 270 -16.57 -15.20 -13.76
CA ARG A 270 -16.63 -16.50 -13.05
C ARG A 270 -18.10 -16.88 -12.84
N MET A 271 -18.44 -18.14 -13.11
CA MET A 271 -19.74 -18.72 -12.75
C MET A 271 -19.53 -19.77 -11.65
N THR A 272 -20.46 -19.80 -10.69
CA THR A 272 -20.58 -20.87 -9.69
C THR A 272 -22.02 -21.38 -9.73
N VAL A 273 -22.20 -22.69 -9.86
CA VAL A 273 -23.51 -23.32 -9.93
C VAL A 273 -23.72 -24.23 -8.74
N VAL A 274 -24.86 -24.09 -8.07
CA VAL A 274 -25.33 -24.97 -7.00
C VAL A 274 -26.49 -25.80 -7.53
N ARG A 275 -26.35 -27.13 -7.51
CA ARG A 275 -27.44 -28.09 -7.82
C ARG A 275 -27.55 -29.19 -6.78
N GLN A 276 -28.72 -29.83 -6.68
CA GLN A 276 -28.89 -31.01 -5.84
C GLN A 276 -28.16 -32.21 -6.47
N ILE A 277 -27.64 -33.12 -5.64
CA ILE A 277 -27.06 -34.40 -6.08
C ILE A 277 -27.61 -35.57 -5.29
N PHE A 278 -27.46 -36.75 -5.88
CA PHE A 278 -27.72 -38.05 -5.25
C PHE A 278 -26.42 -38.86 -5.24
N PRO A 279 -26.22 -39.76 -4.25
CA PRO A 279 -24.97 -40.52 -4.12
C PRO A 279 -24.83 -41.54 -5.26
N LEU A 280 -24.00 -41.21 -6.26
CA LEU A 280 -23.76 -42.03 -7.44
C LEU A 280 -23.19 -43.42 -7.11
N TRP A 281 -23.65 -44.42 -7.86
CA TRP A 281 -23.19 -45.80 -7.80
C TRP A 281 -21.67 -45.89 -8.06
N LYS A 282 -20.93 -46.56 -7.18
CA LYS A 282 -19.45 -46.66 -7.26
C LYS A 282 -18.91 -47.92 -7.95
N ASP A 283 -19.72 -48.97 -8.06
CA ASP A 283 -19.33 -50.26 -8.64
C ASP A 283 -20.34 -50.73 -9.70
N SER A 284 -19.89 -50.80 -10.96
CA SER A 284 -20.75 -51.02 -12.13
C SER A 284 -21.38 -52.43 -12.22
N SER A 285 -20.92 -53.40 -11.43
CA SER A 285 -21.34 -54.81 -11.54
C SER A 285 -22.50 -55.20 -10.61
N VAL A 286 -22.89 -54.33 -9.68
CA VAL A 286 -24.02 -54.53 -8.75
C VAL A 286 -25.06 -53.40 -8.91
N SER A 287 -24.99 -52.66 -10.02
CA SER A 287 -25.48 -51.28 -10.11
C SER A 287 -26.97 -51.08 -9.80
N CYS A 288 -27.83 -52.08 -10.02
CA CYS A 288 -29.29 -51.95 -9.88
C CYS A 288 -29.91 -52.87 -8.82
N MET A 289 -29.10 -53.41 -7.89
CA MET A 289 -29.55 -54.25 -6.77
C MET A 289 -29.24 -53.57 -5.44
N ARG A 290 -30.23 -53.44 -4.54
CA ARG A 290 -30.05 -52.72 -3.27
C ARG A 290 -30.92 -53.29 -2.16
N ASN A 291 -30.29 -53.90 -1.15
CA ASN A 291 -30.96 -54.64 -0.06
C ASN A 291 -32.02 -55.62 -0.62
N ASN A 292 -31.57 -56.50 -1.52
CA ASN A 292 -32.37 -57.43 -2.33
C ASN A 292 -33.41 -56.80 -3.29
N HIS A 293 -33.77 -55.52 -3.18
CA HIS A 293 -34.62 -54.86 -4.19
C HIS A 293 -33.90 -54.71 -5.52
N ARG A 294 -34.56 -55.16 -6.60
CA ARG A 294 -34.13 -54.93 -7.99
C ARG A 294 -34.80 -53.67 -8.52
N ILE A 295 -33.99 -52.74 -8.98
CA ILE A 295 -34.42 -51.53 -9.69
C ILE A 295 -34.25 -51.79 -11.19
N SER A 296 -35.16 -51.29 -12.02
CA SER A 296 -35.05 -51.35 -13.49
C SER A 296 -33.75 -50.71 -14.00
N SER A 297 -33.13 -51.28 -15.04
CA SER A 297 -31.91 -50.70 -15.64
C SER A 297 -32.15 -49.29 -16.17
N LEU A 298 -33.35 -49.03 -16.68
CA LEU A 298 -33.81 -47.74 -17.18
C LEU A 298 -33.75 -46.61 -16.13
N LEU A 299 -33.86 -46.94 -14.84
CA LEU A 299 -33.78 -46.02 -13.70
C LEU A 299 -32.42 -46.06 -12.98
N CYS A 300 -31.43 -46.69 -13.58
CA CYS A 300 -30.19 -47.09 -12.89
C CYS A 300 -28.93 -46.87 -13.73
N ASP A 301 -28.93 -47.29 -15.00
CA ASP A 301 -27.78 -47.19 -15.89
C ASP A 301 -27.66 -45.78 -16.47
N PRO A 302 -26.58 -45.03 -16.19
CA PRO A 302 -26.37 -43.71 -16.77
C PRO A 302 -26.13 -43.71 -18.28
N GLN A 303 -25.89 -44.87 -18.92
CA GLN A 303 -25.71 -44.98 -20.37
C GLN A 303 -27.04 -45.07 -21.14
N GLU A 304 -28.14 -45.53 -20.52
CA GLU A 304 -29.46 -45.53 -21.16
C GLU A 304 -30.08 -44.12 -21.27
N GLY A 305 -29.50 -43.12 -20.57
CA GLY A 305 -29.85 -41.71 -20.68
C GLY A 305 -31.22 -41.30 -20.09
N TYR A 306 -32.15 -42.23 -19.91
CA TYR A 306 -33.51 -41.96 -19.40
C TYR A 306 -33.49 -41.21 -18.06
N LEU A 307 -32.62 -41.60 -17.13
CA LEU A 307 -32.36 -40.90 -15.86
C LEU A 307 -32.07 -39.40 -16.01
N GLN A 308 -31.36 -38.97 -17.06
CA GLN A 308 -31.01 -37.56 -17.30
C GLN A 308 -32.21 -36.72 -17.77
N SER A 309 -33.35 -37.37 -18.04
CA SER A 309 -34.58 -36.75 -18.51
C SER A 309 -35.73 -36.82 -17.48
N LEU A 310 -35.43 -37.20 -16.23
CA LEU A 310 -36.36 -37.21 -15.10
C LEU A 310 -36.10 -36.02 -14.17
N GLU A 311 -37.17 -35.45 -13.64
CA GLU A 311 -37.09 -34.37 -12.65
C GLU A 311 -36.81 -34.93 -11.24
N VAL A 312 -36.29 -34.09 -10.33
CA VAL A 312 -35.97 -34.49 -8.94
C VAL A 312 -37.21 -34.99 -8.19
N SER A 313 -38.40 -34.45 -8.47
CA SER A 313 -39.69 -34.97 -7.99
C SER A 313 -39.86 -36.46 -8.26
N ASN A 314 -39.48 -36.91 -9.44
CA ASN A 314 -39.83 -38.24 -9.96
C ASN A 314 -39.00 -39.32 -9.24
N LEU A 315 -37.75 -38.98 -8.87
CA LEU A 315 -36.88 -39.83 -8.05
C LEU A 315 -37.42 -39.97 -6.62
N TYR A 316 -37.92 -38.89 -6.01
CA TYR A 316 -38.60 -38.95 -4.71
C TYR A 316 -39.96 -39.67 -4.78
N LEU A 317 -40.64 -39.64 -5.93
CA LEU A 317 -41.90 -40.35 -6.16
C LEU A 317 -41.68 -41.87 -6.18
N TYR A 318 -40.68 -42.35 -6.93
CA TYR A 318 -40.26 -43.76 -6.91
C TYR A 318 -39.92 -44.23 -5.48
N ASP A 319 -39.08 -43.47 -4.76
CA ASP A 319 -38.69 -43.80 -3.39
C ASP A 319 -39.88 -43.75 -2.40
N SER A 320 -40.89 -42.91 -2.64
CA SER A 320 -42.12 -42.88 -1.84
C SER A 320 -42.95 -44.16 -2.00
N VAL A 321 -43.03 -44.73 -3.22
CA VAL A 321 -43.70 -46.03 -3.45
C VAL A 321 -42.92 -47.18 -2.78
N LEU A 322 -41.58 -47.17 -2.88
CA LEU A 322 -40.71 -48.13 -2.20
C LEU A 322 -40.85 -48.06 -0.67
N MET A 323 -40.99 -46.86 -0.09
CA MET A 323 -41.26 -46.68 1.33
C MET A 323 -42.62 -47.24 1.73
N LEU A 324 -43.66 -46.98 0.93
CA LEU A 324 -45.01 -47.48 1.19
C LEU A 324 -45.08 -49.01 1.15
N ALA A 325 -44.43 -49.65 0.17
CA ALA A 325 -44.36 -51.11 0.07
C ALA A 325 -43.64 -51.75 1.27
N ASN A 326 -42.49 -51.20 1.70
CA ASN A 326 -41.78 -51.63 2.92
C ASN A 326 -42.65 -51.46 4.18
N ALA A 327 -43.42 -50.38 4.30
CA ALA A 327 -44.34 -50.18 5.42
C ALA A 327 -45.51 -51.19 5.41
N PHE A 328 -46.07 -51.51 4.24
CA PHE A 328 -47.08 -52.57 4.09
C PHE A 328 -46.54 -53.95 4.45
N TYR A 329 -45.37 -54.34 3.90
CA TYR A 329 -44.69 -55.60 4.24
C TYR A 329 -44.51 -55.75 5.76
N ARG A 330 -43.94 -54.73 6.41
CA ARG A 330 -43.78 -54.72 7.88
C ARG A 330 -45.11 -54.88 8.61
N LYS A 331 -46.20 -54.24 8.17
CA LYS A 331 -47.52 -54.40 8.80
C LYS A 331 -48.11 -55.80 8.68
N LEU A 332 -47.81 -56.51 7.59
CA LEU A 332 -48.22 -57.89 7.37
C LEU A 332 -47.42 -58.85 8.27
N GLU A 333 -46.09 -58.69 8.32
CA GLU A 333 -45.19 -59.46 9.20
C GLU A 333 -45.57 -59.30 10.69
N ASP A 334 -45.81 -58.06 11.12
CA ASP A 334 -46.18 -57.68 12.49
C ASP A 334 -47.60 -58.16 12.88
N ARG A 335 -48.39 -58.68 11.91
CA ARG A 335 -49.80 -59.12 12.01
C ARG A 335 -50.78 -58.07 12.54
N LYS A 336 -50.38 -56.79 12.58
CA LYS A 336 -51.17 -55.64 13.04
C LYS A 336 -51.89 -54.96 11.87
N TRP A 337 -52.45 -55.75 10.96
CA TRP A 337 -53.16 -55.25 9.79
C TRP A 337 -54.55 -54.74 10.16
N HIS A 338 -54.90 -53.54 9.67
CA HIS A 338 -56.23 -52.95 9.81
C HIS A 338 -56.94 -52.99 8.45
N SER A 339 -58.20 -53.44 8.44
CA SER A 339 -59.02 -53.45 7.23
C SER A 339 -59.20 -52.05 6.63
N MET A 340 -59.30 -52.00 5.30
CA MET A 340 -59.72 -50.82 4.54
C MET A 340 -61.08 -50.30 5.03
N ALA A 341 -61.28 -48.98 4.93
CA ALA A 341 -62.56 -48.33 5.18
C ALA A 341 -62.88 -47.37 4.04
N SER A 342 -64.03 -47.55 3.37
CA SER A 342 -64.58 -46.54 2.45
C SER A 342 -65.05 -45.34 3.29
N LEU A 343 -64.35 -44.20 3.19
CA LEU A 343 -64.68 -42.99 3.94
C LEU A 343 -65.41 -41.97 3.05
N ASN A 344 -66.40 -41.28 3.60
CA ASN A 344 -67.16 -40.25 2.90
C ASN A 344 -66.89 -38.86 3.49
N CYS A 345 -66.16 -38.01 2.76
CA CYS A 345 -65.76 -36.68 3.21
C CYS A 345 -66.91 -35.73 3.59
N ILE A 346 -68.06 -35.87 2.93
CA ILE A 346 -69.15 -34.89 2.99
C ILE A 346 -70.02 -35.12 4.24
N ARG A 347 -70.04 -36.34 4.78
CA ARG A 347 -70.83 -36.70 5.96
C ARG A 347 -70.07 -36.38 7.26
N LYS A 348 -70.57 -35.40 8.01
CA LYS A 348 -70.10 -35.04 9.37
C LYS A 348 -70.15 -36.17 10.42
N SER A 349 -70.73 -37.33 10.09
CA SER A 349 -70.79 -38.53 10.93
C SER A 349 -69.82 -39.65 10.50
N THR A 350 -69.05 -39.46 9.43
CA THR A 350 -67.93 -40.33 9.06
C THR A 350 -66.90 -40.30 10.19
N LYS A 351 -66.44 -41.47 10.63
CA LYS A 351 -65.31 -41.58 11.57
C LYS A 351 -64.01 -41.71 10.78
N PRO A 352 -62.89 -41.11 11.23
CA PRO A 352 -61.57 -41.33 10.63
C PRO A 352 -61.14 -42.80 10.66
N TRP A 353 -60.13 -43.15 9.86
CA TRP A 353 -59.65 -44.54 9.80
C TRP A 353 -58.83 -44.92 11.06
N ASN A 354 -59.38 -45.83 11.86
CA ASN A 354 -58.74 -46.36 13.07
C ASN A 354 -57.35 -46.99 12.85
N GLY A 355 -56.99 -47.36 11.61
CA GLY A 355 -55.66 -47.89 11.27
C GLY A 355 -54.61 -46.82 10.96
N GLY A 356 -55.04 -45.57 10.73
CA GLY A 356 -54.24 -44.49 10.17
C GLY A 356 -52.95 -44.22 10.92
N TRP A 357 -53.04 -43.90 12.22
CA TRP A 357 -51.88 -43.55 13.04
C TRP A 357 -50.86 -44.70 13.10
N SER A 358 -51.32 -45.94 13.19
CA SER A 358 -50.42 -47.09 13.24
C SER A 358 -49.72 -47.36 11.90
N MET A 359 -50.39 -47.08 10.77
CA MET A 359 -49.76 -47.13 9.45
C MET A 359 -48.73 -46.00 9.29
N LEU A 360 -49.11 -44.76 9.62
CA LEU A 360 -48.25 -43.58 9.63
C LEU A 360 -46.97 -43.80 10.44
N GLU A 361 -47.10 -44.27 11.68
CA GLU A 361 -45.98 -44.59 12.58
C GLU A 361 -45.01 -45.61 11.95
N THR A 362 -45.52 -46.54 11.13
CA THR A 362 -44.71 -47.57 10.46
C THR A 362 -43.97 -47.02 9.24
N ILE A 363 -44.57 -46.05 8.54
CA ILE A 363 -43.93 -45.29 7.46
C ILE A 363 -42.86 -44.35 8.03
N GLN A 364 -43.14 -43.66 9.15
CA GLN A 364 -42.18 -42.78 9.84
C GLN A 364 -40.98 -43.56 10.40
N LYS A 365 -41.20 -44.74 10.99
CA LYS A 365 -40.14 -45.68 11.41
C LYS A 365 -39.59 -46.52 10.23
N GLY A 366 -40.03 -46.22 9.02
CA GLY A 366 -39.48 -46.73 7.78
C GLY A 366 -38.12 -46.09 7.49
N ARG A 367 -37.19 -46.91 7.02
CA ARG A 367 -35.92 -46.46 6.45
C ARG A 367 -35.67 -47.29 5.20
N ILE A 368 -35.50 -46.62 4.07
CA ILE A 368 -35.20 -47.25 2.79
C ILE A 368 -33.90 -46.68 2.20
N THR A 369 -33.42 -47.33 1.16
CA THR A 369 -32.23 -46.93 0.42
C THR A 369 -32.53 -47.01 -1.08
N GLY A 370 -33.12 -45.94 -1.62
CA GLY A 370 -33.62 -45.85 -3.00
C GLY A 370 -32.80 -44.91 -3.89
N LEU A 371 -33.38 -44.48 -5.01
CA LEU A 371 -32.73 -43.65 -6.03
C LEU A 371 -32.14 -42.36 -5.45
N THR A 372 -32.81 -41.76 -4.47
CA THR A 372 -32.39 -40.49 -3.86
C THR A 372 -31.32 -40.64 -2.77
N GLY A 373 -30.93 -41.88 -2.43
CA GLY A 373 -29.93 -42.16 -1.40
C GLY A 373 -30.53 -42.91 -0.20
N ILE A 374 -30.53 -42.28 0.97
CA ILE A 374 -31.19 -42.80 2.18
C ILE A 374 -32.43 -41.94 2.40
N MET A 375 -33.58 -42.57 2.62
CA MET A 375 -34.82 -41.87 2.94
C MET A 375 -35.40 -42.44 4.25
N ASP A 376 -35.56 -41.53 5.20
CA ASP A 376 -36.16 -41.68 6.52
C ASP A 376 -36.90 -40.37 6.87
N PHE A 377 -37.83 -40.42 7.83
CA PHE A 377 -38.59 -39.25 8.28
C PHE A 377 -38.24 -38.89 9.72
N MET A 378 -38.01 -37.60 9.97
CA MET A 378 -37.94 -37.06 11.33
C MET A 378 -39.34 -36.96 11.97
N GLU A 379 -39.41 -36.76 13.28
CA GLU A 379 -40.66 -36.58 14.05
C GLU A 379 -41.57 -35.45 13.51
N ASN A 380 -41.01 -34.48 12.77
CA ASN A 380 -41.76 -33.40 12.12
C ASN A 380 -42.43 -33.79 10.79
N GLY A 381 -42.23 -35.04 10.32
CA GLY A 381 -42.76 -35.58 9.08
C GLY A 381 -41.93 -35.28 7.82
N SER A 382 -40.70 -34.78 7.92
CA SER A 382 -39.86 -34.44 6.76
C SER A 382 -38.59 -35.29 6.64
N ASN A 383 -38.17 -35.53 5.40
CA ASN A 383 -36.87 -36.15 5.08
C ASN A 383 -35.71 -35.21 5.44
N SER A 384 -34.66 -35.74 6.08
CA SER A 384 -33.51 -34.98 6.58
C SER A 384 -32.30 -34.96 5.65
N HIS A 385 -32.19 -35.93 4.75
CA HIS A 385 -31.00 -36.19 3.94
C HIS A 385 -31.07 -35.41 2.62
N VAL A 386 -30.18 -34.42 2.44
CA VAL A 386 -30.04 -33.69 1.17
C VAL A 386 -28.58 -33.29 0.94
N GLN A 387 -28.12 -33.45 -0.30
CA GLN A 387 -26.76 -33.13 -0.72
C GLN A 387 -26.79 -32.23 -1.97
N PHE A 388 -25.85 -31.29 -2.02
CA PHE A 388 -25.65 -30.37 -3.13
C PHE A 388 -24.21 -30.45 -3.62
N GLU A 389 -24.00 -30.32 -4.94
CA GLU A 389 -22.67 -30.01 -5.47
C GLU A 389 -22.55 -28.53 -5.81
N ILE A 390 -21.35 -28.00 -5.59
CA ILE A 390 -20.99 -26.63 -5.95
C ILE A 390 -19.92 -26.71 -7.04
N LEU A 391 -20.36 -26.41 -8.26
CA LEU A 391 -19.56 -26.36 -9.47
C LEU A 391 -19.00 -24.94 -9.67
N GLY A 392 -17.84 -24.82 -10.30
CA GLY A 392 -17.25 -23.56 -10.70
C GLY A 392 -16.62 -23.62 -12.08
N THR A 393 -16.66 -22.52 -12.82
CA THR A 393 -15.93 -22.40 -14.09
C THR A 393 -14.43 -22.31 -13.85
N SER A 394 -13.70 -23.29 -14.35
CA SER A 394 -12.25 -23.24 -14.48
C SER A 394 -11.87 -22.86 -15.92
N PHE A 395 -10.65 -22.37 -16.13
CA PHE A 395 -10.20 -21.90 -17.45
C PHE A 395 -9.16 -22.86 -18.02
N SER A 396 -9.48 -23.50 -19.14
CA SER A 396 -8.64 -24.50 -19.81
C SER A 396 -8.16 -23.98 -21.16
N GLU A 397 -6.84 -23.91 -21.35
CA GLU A 397 -6.23 -23.35 -22.57
C GLU A 397 -6.62 -24.09 -23.87
N THR A 398 -7.04 -25.36 -23.77
CA THR A 398 -7.37 -26.21 -24.94
C THR A 398 -8.85 -26.29 -25.28
N PHE A 399 -9.75 -25.99 -24.34
CA PHE A 399 -11.22 -26.13 -24.53
C PHE A 399 -12.04 -24.89 -24.13
N GLY A 400 -11.43 -23.88 -23.51
CA GLY A 400 -12.10 -22.65 -23.09
C GLY A 400 -12.57 -22.69 -21.63
N LYS A 401 -13.82 -22.27 -21.38
CA LYS A 401 -14.43 -22.39 -20.05
C LYS A 401 -14.88 -23.84 -19.82
N ASP A 402 -14.30 -24.50 -18.83
CA ASP A 402 -14.68 -25.84 -18.38
C ASP A 402 -15.31 -25.75 -16.98
N ILE A 403 -16.01 -26.79 -16.53
CA ILE A 403 -16.76 -26.77 -15.27
C ILE A 403 -16.30 -27.88 -14.34
N LYS A 404 -15.88 -27.51 -13.14
CA LYS A 404 -15.30 -28.42 -12.15
C LYS A 404 -16.04 -28.33 -10.81
N ARG A 405 -16.25 -29.49 -10.18
CA ARG A 405 -16.74 -29.59 -8.79
C ARG A 405 -15.69 -29.02 -7.84
N LEU A 406 -16.05 -27.93 -7.13
CA LEU A 406 -15.22 -27.27 -6.13
C LEU A 406 -15.45 -27.85 -4.73
N ALA A 407 -16.71 -28.15 -4.42
CA ALA A 407 -17.13 -28.69 -3.13
C ALA A 407 -18.46 -29.45 -3.23
N THR A 408 -18.79 -30.17 -2.16
CA THR A 408 -20.11 -30.74 -1.89
C THR A 408 -20.62 -30.19 -0.55
N TRP A 409 -21.92 -29.96 -0.43
CA TRP A 409 -22.57 -29.56 0.82
C TRP A 409 -23.58 -30.64 1.25
N ASP A 410 -23.60 -30.97 2.53
CA ASP A 410 -24.44 -32.02 3.11
C ASP A 410 -25.20 -31.50 4.34
N SER A 411 -26.43 -31.97 4.55
CA SER A 411 -27.31 -31.44 5.60
C SER A 411 -26.81 -31.68 7.04
N VAL A 412 -25.89 -32.62 7.24
CA VAL A 412 -25.27 -32.97 8.53
C VAL A 412 -23.85 -32.38 8.65
N HIS A 413 -23.05 -32.49 7.60
CA HIS A 413 -21.62 -32.13 7.64
C HIS A 413 -21.30 -30.71 7.15
N GLY A 414 -22.27 -30.01 6.53
CA GLY A 414 -22.04 -28.70 5.92
C GLY A 414 -21.16 -28.79 4.67
N LEU A 415 -20.29 -27.79 4.47
CA LEU A 415 -19.42 -27.72 3.29
C LEU A 415 -18.18 -28.63 3.43
N ASN A 416 -18.04 -29.55 2.48
CA ASN A 416 -16.88 -30.41 2.30
C ASN A 416 -16.19 -30.06 0.96
N GLY A 417 -15.01 -29.44 1.03
CA GLY A 417 -14.25 -28.91 -0.11
C GLY A 417 -13.80 -27.46 0.13
N SER A 418 -13.46 -26.72 -0.93
CA SER A 418 -13.26 -25.28 -0.84
C SER A 418 -13.67 -24.56 -2.12
N LEU A 419 -14.37 -23.43 -1.95
CA LEU A 419 -14.85 -22.59 -3.07
C LEU A 419 -13.79 -21.60 -3.57
N LYS A 420 -12.67 -21.53 -2.85
CA LYS A 420 -11.45 -20.90 -3.33
C LYS A 420 -10.90 -21.83 -4.41
N GLU A 421 -10.92 -21.36 -5.66
CA GLU A 421 -10.04 -21.89 -6.69
C GLU A 421 -8.65 -22.02 -6.05
N SER A 422 -8.00 -23.19 -6.13
CA SER A 422 -6.54 -23.22 -5.99
C SER A 422 -6.02 -22.19 -6.97
N ARG A 423 -5.35 -21.14 -6.48
CA ARG A 423 -4.80 -20.10 -7.34
C ARG A 423 -3.89 -20.76 -8.38
N ILE A 424 -3.53 -20.01 -9.42
CA ILE A 424 -2.47 -20.39 -10.34
C ILE A 424 -1.14 -20.35 -9.53
N GLU A 425 -0.92 -21.42 -8.76
CA GLU A 425 0.23 -21.70 -7.87
C GLU A 425 1.36 -22.40 -8.65
N ASN A 426 0.99 -23.15 -9.70
CA ASN A 426 1.81 -23.21 -10.89
C ASN A 426 2.09 -21.76 -11.29
N GLY A 427 3.33 -21.30 -11.15
CA GLY A 427 3.71 -19.95 -11.59
C GLY A 427 3.50 -19.80 -13.10
N MET A 428 3.99 -18.69 -13.67
CA MET A 428 4.06 -18.49 -15.12
C MET A 428 5.14 -19.40 -15.79
N GLN A 429 5.35 -20.60 -15.25
CA GLN A 429 6.35 -21.59 -15.68
C GLN A 429 6.05 -22.03 -17.11
N GLY A 430 7.02 -21.84 -18.00
CA GLY A 430 6.89 -22.18 -19.42
C GLY A 430 6.24 -21.09 -20.29
N VAL A 431 5.52 -20.13 -19.70
CA VAL A 431 5.01 -18.95 -20.41
C VAL A 431 6.18 -18.12 -20.93
N THR A 432 6.09 -17.66 -22.18
CA THR A 432 7.05 -16.71 -22.77
C THR A 432 6.33 -15.40 -23.08
N VAL A 433 6.78 -14.32 -22.44
CA VAL A 433 6.07 -13.02 -22.37
C VAL A 433 6.78 -11.98 -23.22
N LYS A 434 6.06 -11.24 -24.07
CA LYS A 434 6.64 -10.15 -24.86
C LYS A 434 6.72 -8.87 -24.02
N VAL A 435 7.94 -8.35 -23.87
CA VAL A 435 8.22 -7.15 -23.08
C VAL A 435 8.66 -6.02 -24.00
N VAL A 436 7.87 -4.95 -24.09
CA VAL A 436 8.32 -3.72 -24.72
C VAL A 436 9.07 -2.84 -23.71
N THR A 437 10.13 -2.18 -24.15
CA THR A 437 10.95 -1.30 -23.32
C THR A 437 11.35 -0.01 -24.03
N LEU A 438 11.84 0.95 -23.24
CA LEU A 438 12.40 2.22 -23.68
C LEU A 438 13.70 2.47 -22.90
N LEU A 439 14.73 2.94 -23.61
CA LEU A 439 16.02 3.28 -23.03
C LEU A 439 15.93 4.56 -22.19
N GLU A 440 16.28 4.46 -20.92
CA GLU A 440 16.36 5.57 -19.96
C GLU A 440 17.32 5.14 -18.84
N ASP A 441 18.43 5.87 -18.68
CA ASP A 441 19.49 5.50 -17.73
C ASP A 441 19.10 5.96 -16.30
N PRO A 442 19.24 5.13 -15.25
CA PRO A 442 19.80 3.77 -15.21
C PRO A 442 18.74 2.65 -15.23
N PHE A 443 17.49 2.94 -15.57
CA PHE A 443 16.39 1.97 -15.56
C PHE A 443 16.55 0.89 -16.62
N VAL A 444 16.89 1.29 -17.85
CA VAL A 444 17.15 0.40 -19.00
C VAL A 444 18.21 1.01 -19.92
N MET A 445 19.41 0.42 -19.89
CA MET A 445 20.55 0.68 -20.77
C MET A 445 20.80 -0.50 -21.71
N VAL A 446 21.52 -0.26 -22.79
CA VAL A 446 22.13 -1.32 -23.62
C VAL A 446 23.46 -1.75 -22.97
N ALA A 447 23.69 -3.06 -22.82
CA ALA A 447 24.99 -3.60 -22.46
C ALA A 447 25.94 -3.58 -23.68
N GLU A 448 27.25 -3.56 -23.46
CA GLU A 448 28.23 -3.50 -24.55
C GLU A 448 28.10 -4.72 -25.46
N ASN A 449 27.69 -4.48 -26.72
CA ASN A 449 27.38 -5.55 -27.65
C ASN A 449 28.68 -6.13 -28.23
N ILE A 450 29.01 -7.35 -27.82
CA ILE A 450 29.97 -8.18 -28.55
C ILE A 450 29.39 -8.44 -29.95
N LEU A 451 30.18 -8.15 -30.99
CA LEU A 451 29.71 -8.09 -32.37
C LEU A 451 29.03 -9.42 -32.80
N GLY A 452 27.74 -9.36 -33.14
CA GLY A 452 26.95 -10.51 -33.60
C GLY A 452 26.03 -11.15 -32.54
N GLN A 453 26.05 -10.72 -31.28
CA GLN A 453 25.07 -11.16 -30.28
C GLN A 453 23.79 -10.28 -30.29
N PRO A 454 22.62 -10.82 -29.89
CA PRO A 454 21.41 -10.00 -29.70
C PRO A 454 21.63 -8.93 -28.62
N LYS A 455 20.98 -7.76 -28.80
CA LYS A 455 21.10 -6.64 -27.87
C LYS A 455 20.70 -7.06 -26.45
N ARG A 456 21.67 -7.11 -25.53
CA ARG A 456 21.40 -7.38 -24.12
C ARG A 456 21.11 -6.08 -23.38
N TYR A 457 20.00 -6.03 -22.65
CA TYR A 457 19.64 -4.90 -21.81
C TYR A 457 20.17 -5.08 -20.38
N LYS A 458 20.41 -3.98 -19.67
CA LYS A 458 20.85 -3.92 -18.25
C LYS A 458 20.22 -2.70 -17.57
N GLY A 459 19.93 -2.74 -16.28
CA GLY A 459 19.39 -1.58 -15.55
C GLY A 459 18.45 -1.99 -14.43
N PHE A 460 17.99 -1.02 -13.63
CA PHE A 460 17.15 -1.31 -12.45
C PHE A 460 15.84 -2.00 -12.81
N SER A 461 15.11 -1.53 -13.84
CA SER A 461 13.87 -2.17 -14.29
C SER A 461 14.11 -3.57 -14.89
N ILE A 462 15.30 -3.82 -15.45
CA ILE A 462 15.70 -5.13 -15.97
C ILE A 462 16.02 -6.11 -14.84
N ASP A 463 16.74 -5.69 -13.79
CA ASP A 463 16.99 -6.53 -12.62
C ASP A 463 15.68 -6.92 -11.90
N VAL A 464 14.72 -5.98 -11.81
CA VAL A 464 13.39 -6.26 -11.23
C VAL A 464 12.60 -7.25 -12.11
N LEU A 465 12.68 -7.11 -13.43
CA LEU A 465 12.08 -8.07 -14.38
C LEU A 465 12.73 -9.47 -14.26
N ASP A 466 14.06 -9.56 -14.17
CA ASP A 466 14.77 -10.82 -13.97
C ASP A 466 14.43 -11.48 -12.63
N ALA A 467 14.27 -10.69 -11.56
CA ALA A 467 13.82 -11.19 -10.26
C ALA A 467 12.40 -11.76 -10.33
N LEU A 468 11.46 -11.04 -10.97
CA LEU A 468 10.09 -11.50 -11.18
C LEU A 468 10.04 -12.75 -12.08
N ALA A 469 10.80 -12.78 -13.18
CA ALA A 469 10.91 -13.93 -14.08
C ALA A 469 11.44 -15.17 -13.34
N LYS A 470 12.45 -15.00 -12.48
CA LYS A 470 13.01 -16.09 -11.66
C LYS A 470 12.05 -16.59 -10.57
N ILE A 471 11.24 -15.72 -9.98
CA ILE A 471 10.28 -16.06 -8.91
C ILE A 471 9.00 -16.69 -9.47
N LEU A 472 8.52 -16.23 -10.63
CA LEU A 472 7.29 -16.72 -11.27
C LEU A 472 7.55 -17.81 -12.32
N GLY A 473 8.77 -17.95 -12.81
CA GLY A 473 9.19 -19.01 -13.74
C GLY A 473 8.96 -18.72 -15.23
N PHE A 474 8.55 -17.51 -15.61
CA PHE A 474 8.37 -17.14 -17.01
C PHE A 474 9.69 -16.86 -17.73
N LYS A 475 9.67 -17.04 -19.04
CA LYS A 475 10.66 -16.48 -19.98
C LYS A 475 10.11 -15.19 -20.56
N TYR A 476 10.98 -14.32 -21.05
CA TYR A 476 10.54 -13.10 -21.72
C TYR A 476 11.41 -12.75 -22.92
N ASP A 477 10.78 -12.19 -23.95
CA ASP A 477 11.43 -11.64 -25.14
C ASP A 477 11.30 -10.12 -25.07
N ILE A 478 12.43 -9.42 -24.87
CA ILE A 478 12.46 -7.96 -24.68
C ILE A 478 12.87 -7.21 -25.95
N TYR A 479 12.09 -6.18 -26.33
CA TYR A 479 12.36 -5.33 -27.48
C TYR A 479 12.14 -3.85 -27.20
N GLN A 480 12.94 -2.99 -27.85
CA GLN A 480 12.80 -1.54 -27.75
C GLN A 480 11.65 -1.01 -28.62
N VAL A 481 10.85 -0.10 -28.09
CA VAL A 481 9.75 0.57 -28.83
C VAL A 481 10.27 1.41 -30.01
N ALA A 482 9.59 1.31 -31.15
CA ALA A 482 10.06 1.87 -32.42
C ALA A 482 10.07 3.40 -32.49
N ASP A 483 9.12 4.08 -31.83
CA ASP A 483 9.03 5.56 -31.80
C ASP A 483 9.86 6.21 -30.68
N SER A 484 10.50 5.40 -29.83
CA SER A 484 11.22 5.81 -28.62
C SER A 484 10.40 6.68 -27.65
N LYS A 485 9.09 6.43 -27.50
CA LYS A 485 8.22 7.14 -26.55
C LYS A 485 7.61 6.22 -25.48
N TYR A 486 7.38 6.79 -24.29
CA TYR A 486 6.64 6.12 -23.22
C TYR A 486 5.19 5.82 -23.63
N GLY A 487 4.52 6.82 -24.18
CA GLY A 487 3.13 6.76 -24.60
C GLY A 487 2.32 7.94 -24.09
N SER A 488 1.73 8.68 -25.02
CA SER A 488 0.77 9.76 -24.80
C SER A 488 -0.41 9.62 -25.76
N GLN A 489 -1.55 10.21 -25.38
CA GLN A 489 -2.72 10.28 -26.25
C GLN A 489 -2.49 11.30 -27.38
N LEU A 490 -2.79 10.89 -28.60
CA LEU A 490 -2.77 11.74 -29.79
C LEU A 490 -4.13 12.44 -29.97
N PRO A 491 -4.20 13.59 -30.68
CA PRO A 491 -5.47 14.31 -30.89
C PRO A 491 -6.59 13.53 -31.61
N ASN A 492 -6.26 12.39 -32.22
CA ASN A 492 -7.21 11.44 -32.83
C ASN A 492 -7.72 10.37 -31.84
N GLY A 493 -7.43 10.50 -30.54
CA GLY A 493 -7.79 9.56 -29.48
C GLY A 493 -6.88 8.33 -29.35
N SER A 494 -6.05 8.03 -30.35
CA SER A 494 -5.12 6.88 -30.34
C SER A 494 -3.90 7.11 -29.45
N TRP A 495 -3.17 6.05 -29.09
CA TRP A 495 -2.00 6.11 -28.21
C TRP A 495 -0.74 5.65 -28.93
N ASN A 496 0.36 6.36 -28.66
CA ASN A 496 1.71 6.05 -29.16
C ASN A 496 2.57 5.32 -28.08
N GLY A 497 3.84 5.07 -28.37
CA GLY A 497 4.81 4.53 -27.43
C GLY A 497 4.51 3.11 -26.93
N MET A 498 5.14 2.74 -25.81
CA MET A 498 4.94 1.45 -25.14
C MET A 498 3.48 1.19 -24.76
N ILE A 499 2.76 2.24 -24.34
CA ILE A 499 1.32 2.17 -24.03
C ILE A 499 0.50 1.81 -25.29
N GLY A 500 0.86 2.38 -26.45
CA GLY A 500 0.26 2.01 -27.74
C GLY A 500 0.57 0.57 -28.15
N GLU A 501 1.78 0.06 -27.93
CA GLU A 501 2.14 -1.35 -28.20
C GLU A 501 1.35 -2.33 -27.33
N LEU A 502 1.03 -1.97 -26.08
CA LEU A 502 0.13 -2.74 -25.20
C LEU A 502 -1.32 -2.75 -25.70
N ILE A 503 -1.89 -1.58 -26.04
CA ILE A 503 -3.26 -1.49 -26.59
C ILE A 503 -3.39 -2.31 -27.88
N ASN A 504 -2.38 -2.23 -28.75
CA ASN A 504 -2.34 -2.99 -30.00
C ASN A 504 -1.95 -4.48 -29.83
N LYS A 505 -1.81 -4.96 -28.58
CA LYS A 505 -1.47 -6.35 -28.21
C LYS A 505 -0.21 -6.90 -28.89
N ARG A 506 0.78 -6.03 -29.11
CA ARG A 506 2.09 -6.39 -29.66
C ARG A 506 3.05 -6.85 -28.57
N ALA A 507 2.96 -6.23 -27.40
CA ALA A 507 3.58 -6.63 -26.15
C ALA A 507 2.53 -7.01 -25.10
N ASP A 508 2.93 -7.83 -24.14
CA ASP A 508 2.11 -8.29 -23.02
C ASP A 508 2.39 -7.46 -21.76
N LEU A 509 3.65 -7.06 -21.58
CA LEU A 509 4.15 -6.18 -20.54
C LEU A 509 4.96 -5.02 -21.15
N ALA A 510 4.98 -3.87 -20.47
CA ALA A 510 5.91 -2.78 -20.73
C ALA A 510 6.75 -2.48 -19.48
N VAL A 511 8.07 -2.47 -19.64
CA VAL A 511 9.05 -2.35 -18.53
C VAL A 511 10.09 -1.28 -18.86
N SER A 512 10.02 -0.15 -18.15
CA SER A 512 10.98 0.96 -18.14
C SER A 512 10.59 1.88 -16.97
N ALA A 513 11.04 3.15 -16.93
CA ALA A 513 10.63 4.16 -15.94
C ALA A 513 9.18 4.67 -16.13
N ILE A 514 8.21 3.76 -16.26
CA ILE A 514 6.82 4.12 -16.60
C ILE A 514 6.09 4.65 -15.35
N THR A 515 5.96 5.97 -15.25
CA THR A 515 5.12 6.62 -14.23
C THR A 515 3.65 6.23 -14.41
N ILE A 516 3.03 5.78 -13.32
CA ILE A 516 1.58 5.54 -13.24
C ILE A 516 0.85 6.89 -13.30
N THR A 517 -0.10 7.05 -14.21
CA THR A 517 -0.97 8.24 -14.35
C THR A 517 -2.42 7.82 -14.61
N PRO A 518 -3.44 8.57 -14.14
CA PRO A 518 -4.84 8.18 -14.32
C PRO A 518 -5.24 7.97 -15.79
N GLU A 519 -4.71 8.80 -16.69
CA GLU A 519 -4.94 8.71 -18.14
C GLU A 519 -4.47 7.36 -18.73
N ARG A 520 -3.38 6.79 -18.19
CA ARG A 520 -2.84 5.48 -18.60
C ARG A 520 -3.54 4.34 -17.85
N GLU A 521 -3.81 4.50 -16.56
CA GLU A 521 -4.49 3.50 -15.73
C GLU A 521 -5.93 3.21 -16.20
N ASN A 522 -6.56 4.15 -16.90
CA ASN A 522 -7.87 3.99 -17.53
C ASN A 522 -7.84 3.17 -18.85
N ILE A 523 -6.67 2.80 -19.38
CA ILE A 523 -6.53 2.10 -20.68
C ILE A 523 -5.58 0.88 -20.65
N VAL A 524 -4.68 0.79 -19.66
CA VAL A 524 -3.76 -0.32 -19.43
C VAL A 524 -3.65 -0.62 -17.94
N ASP A 525 -3.55 -1.90 -17.60
CA ASP A 525 -3.45 -2.33 -16.21
C ASP A 525 -2.03 -2.13 -15.70
N PHE A 526 -1.87 -1.53 -14.52
CA PHE A 526 -0.57 -1.40 -13.85
C PHE A 526 -0.40 -2.42 -12.71
N SER A 527 0.84 -2.85 -12.49
CA SER A 527 1.24 -3.48 -11.24
C SER A 527 1.18 -2.49 -10.07
N LYS A 528 1.23 -2.99 -8.83
CA LYS A 528 1.69 -2.16 -7.70
C LYS A 528 3.07 -1.56 -8.01
N ARG A 529 3.31 -0.35 -7.52
CA ARG A 529 4.56 0.39 -7.78
C ARG A 529 5.75 -0.31 -7.14
N TYR A 530 6.85 -0.42 -7.87
CA TYR A 530 8.09 -1.04 -7.39
C TYR A 530 9.13 0.00 -6.91
N MET A 531 8.90 1.28 -7.20
CA MET A 531 9.68 2.41 -6.74
C MET A 531 8.82 3.68 -6.78
N ASP A 532 8.99 4.60 -5.82
CA ASP A 532 8.30 5.88 -5.82
C ASP A 532 8.96 6.88 -6.79
N TYR A 533 8.13 7.66 -7.48
CA TYR A 533 8.53 8.64 -8.50
C TYR A 533 8.47 10.03 -7.90
N SER A 534 9.48 10.86 -8.13
CA SER A 534 9.48 12.28 -7.74
C SER A 534 10.21 13.13 -8.78
N VAL A 535 10.07 14.45 -8.68
CA VAL A 535 10.73 15.42 -9.58
C VAL A 535 11.86 16.11 -8.81
N GLY A 536 13.05 16.10 -9.38
CA GLY A 536 14.24 16.78 -8.87
C GLY A 536 14.58 18.06 -9.64
N ILE A 537 15.41 18.89 -9.02
CA ILE A 537 16.00 20.10 -9.58
C ILE A 537 17.50 19.85 -9.72
N LEU A 538 17.99 19.67 -10.95
CA LEU A 538 19.42 19.50 -11.24
C LEU A 538 20.04 20.85 -11.66
N HIS A 539 21.08 21.30 -10.95
CA HIS A 539 21.80 22.54 -11.28
C HIS A 539 23.31 22.40 -11.01
N ARG A 540 24.11 23.33 -11.55
CA ARG A 540 25.55 23.43 -11.22
C ARG A 540 25.73 23.81 -9.74
N LYS A 541 26.73 23.23 -9.07
CA LYS A 541 27.14 23.61 -7.70
C LYS A 541 27.56 25.09 -7.67
N PRO A 542 27.17 25.86 -6.63
CA PRO A 542 27.67 27.22 -6.45
C PRO A 542 29.17 27.21 -6.12
N GLU A 543 29.95 28.04 -6.80
CA GLU A 543 31.39 28.15 -6.62
C GLU A 543 31.73 29.06 -5.41
N GLU A 544 32.69 28.66 -4.55
CA GLU A 544 33.11 29.42 -3.37
C GLU A 544 33.73 30.78 -3.79
N LYS A 545 32.95 31.86 -3.75
CA LYS A 545 33.45 33.22 -4.05
C LYS A 545 34.48 33.66 -3.00
N ILE A 546 35.76 33.70 -3.40
CA ILE A 546 36.89 34.02 -2.51
C ILE A 546 36.92 35.53 -2.19
N ASN A 547 36.25 35.92 -1.11
CA ASN A 547 36.24 37.29 -0.62
C ASN A 547 37.54 37.63 0.12
N ILE A 548 38.51 38.22 -0.61
CA ILE A 548 39.83 38.64 -0.08
C ILE A 548 39.71 39.65 1.08
N PHE A 549 38.61 40.41 1.12
CA PHE A 549 38.30 41.40 2.17
C PHE A 549 37.44 40.85 3.34
N SER A 550 37.35 39.52 3.49
CA SER A 550 36.63 38.85 4.60
C SER A 550 36.96 39.41 5.99
N LEU A 551 38.19 39.88 6.19
CA LEU A 551 38.68 40.51 7.41
C LEU A 551 37.87 41.76 7.84
N PHE A 552 37.31 42.53 6.89
CA PHE A 552 36.54 43.74 7.21
C PHE A 552 35.06 43.46 7.49
N ALA A 553 34.53 42.33 7.01
CA ALA A 553 33.12 41.94 7.13
C ALA A 553 32.54 41.80 8.56
N PRO A 554 33.31 41.58 9.65
CA PRO A 554 32.76 41.52 11.01
C PRO A 554 32.09 42.79 11.53
N PHE A 555 32.35 43.94 10.88
CA PHE A 555 31.71 45.24 11.15
C PHE A 555 31.34 45.95 9.85
N ASP A 556 30.24 46.70 9.85
CA ASP A 556 29.85 47.56 8.72
C ASP A 556 30.83 48.74 8.53
N LEU A 557 30.95 49.24 7.31
CA LEU A 557 31.82 50.37 6.94
C LEU A 557 31.49 51.64 7.74
N ALA A 558 30.23 51.83 8.12
CA ALA A 558 29.82 52.91 9.02
C ALA A 558 30.46 52.80 10.42
N VAL A 559 30.56 51.58 10.97
CA VAL A 559 31.20 51.32 12.27
C VAL A 559 32.71 51.56 12.19
N TRP A 560 33.36 51.09 11.11
CA TRP A 560 34.77 51.37 10.84
C TRP A 560 35.05 52.89 10.73
N ALA A 561 34.19 53.64 10.05
CA ALA A 561 34.31 55.10 9.96
C ALA A 561 34.15 55.79 11.32
N CYS A 562 33.19 55.36 12.16
CA CYS A 562 33.03 55.86 13.52
C CYS A 562 34.25 55.58 14.41
N ILE A 563 34.85 54.38 14.33
CA ILE A 563 36.09 54.03 15.04
C ILE A 563 37.25 54.94 14.58
N ALA A 564 37.42 55.10 13.26
CA ALA A 564 38.46 55.95 12.69
C ALA A 564 38.30 57.44 13.09
N ALA A 565 37.07 57.92 13.24
CA ALA A 565 36.77 59.27 13.72
C ALA A 565 36.94 59.44 15.24
N ALA A 566 36.71 58.40 16.03
CA ALA A 566 36.84 58.46 17.49
C ALA A 566 38.30 58.67 17.95
N ILE A 567 39.27 58.03 17.27
CA ILE A 567 40.71 58.13 17.58
C ILE A 567 41.22 59.59 17.62
N PRO A 568 41.06 60.42 16.57
CA PRO A 568 41.50 61.82 16.62
C PRO A 568 40.66 62.68 17.58
N VAL A 569 39.37 62.39 17.77
CA VAL A 569 38.52 63.13 18.73
C VAL A 569 39.01 62.93 20.17
N VAL A 570 39.29 61.68 20.56
CA VAL A 570 39.84 61.36 21.89
C VAL A 570 41.28 61.86 22.03
N GLY A 571 42.09 61.80 20.96
CA GLY A 571 43.43 62.40 20.94
C GLY A 571 43.44 63.92 21.13
N VAL A 572 42.49 64.65 20.52
CA VAL A 572 42.29 66.09 20.72
C VAL A 572 41.79 66.38 22.15
N LEU A 573 40.84 65.60 22.67
CA LEU A 573 40.36 65.75 24.05
C LEU A 573 41.49 65.57 25.07
N ILE A 574 42.34 64.56 24.89
CA ILE A 574 43.52 64.32 25.72
C ILE A 574 44.51 65.48 25.59
N PHE A 575 44.82 65.94 24.38
CA PHE A 575 45.70 67.10 24.14
C PHE A 575 45.19 68.39 24.80
N LEU A 576 43.87 68.61 24.81
CA LEU A 576 43.26 69.75 25.50
C LEU A 576 43.35 69.60 27.03
N LEU A 577 43.05 68.41 27.56
CA LEU A 577 43.15 68.13 28.99
C LEU A 577 44.59 68.27 29.52
N THR A 578 45.59 67.75 28.79
CA THR A 578 47.00 67.89 29.16
C THR A 578 47.47 69.33 29.10
N ARG A 579 47.06 70.09 28.06
CA ARG A 579 47.38 71.52 27.93
C ARG A 579 46.73 72.37 29.03
N MET A 580 45.48 72.07 29.43
CA MET A 580 44.82 72.74 30.57
C MET A 580 45.46 72.38 31.92
N GLN A 581 45.98 71.16 32.08
CA GLN A 581 46.71 70.75 33.29
C GLN A 581 48.08 71.46 33.37
N MET A 582 48.80 71.59 32.25
CA MET A 582 50.01 72.40 32.17
C MET A 582 49.74 73.86 32.55
N LEU A 583 48.67 74.47 32.03
CA LEU A 583 48.28 75.85 32.34
C LEU A 583 47.88 76.06 33.81
N ARG A 584 47.35 75.04 34.49
CA ARG A 584 47.08 75.07 35.95
C ARG A 584 48.32 74.86 36.83
N SER A 585 49.44 74.40 36.27
CA SER A 585 50.61 73.96 37.04
C SER A 585 51.76 74.98 37.02
N GLN A 586 51.48 76.23 37.41
CA GLN A 586 52.49 77.27 37.59
C GLN A 586 53.00 77.33 39.04
N ASN A 587 53.98 76.50 39.37
CA ASN A 587 54.87 76.67 40.54
C ASN A 587 56.21 75.94 40.29
N PRO A 588 57.37 76.62 40.36
CA PRO A 588 58.70 76.02 40.15
C PRO A 588 59.48 75.79 41.46
N PRO A 589 60.68 75.18 41.45
CA PRO A 589 61.08 73.97 40.71
C PRO A 589 61.73 72.90 41.63
N GLY A 590 61.76 71.62 41.25
CA GLY A 590 62.37 70.56 42.08
C GLY A 590 62.78 69.29 41.31
N ALA A 591 64.09 69.11 41.16
CA ALA A 591 64.86 67.94 40.69
C ALA A 591 64.16 66.59 40.36
N HIS A 592 64.33 66.20 39.08
CA HIS A 592 64.51 64.82 38.55
C HIS A 592 63.33 63.81 38.49
N HIS A 593 63.17 63.25 37.27
CA HIS A 593 62.29 62.15 36.84
C HIS A 593 60.76 62.43 36.92
N THR A 594 59.91 62.02 35.97
CA THR A 594 60.09 61.18 34.76
C THR A 594 59.60 61.89 33.49
N SER A 595 60.02 61.39 32.31
CA SER A 595 59.41 61.58 30.98
C SER A 595 58.55 62.85 30.76
N SER A 596 59.11 63.85 30.09
CA SER A 596 58.34 65.00 29.60
C SER A 596 57.20 64.49 28.71
N MET A 597 55.96 64.62 29.19
CA MET A 597 54.76 64.28 28.45
C MET A 597 54.77 65.10 27.15
N SER A 598 54.92 64.42 26.02
CA SER A 598 55.11 65.06 24.72
C SER A 598 53.83 65.81 24.32
N ASN A 599 53.80 67.11 24.63
CA ASN A 599 52.66 68.03 24.44
C ASN A 599 52.37 68.35 22.95
N SER A 600 52.57 67.39 22.05
CA SER A 600 52.24 67.48 20.63
C SER A 600 50.95 66.70 20.36
N LEU A 601 50.06 67.27 19.54
CA LEU A 601 48.82 66.61 19.14
C LEU A 601 49.08 65.26 18.43
N ARG A 602 50.17 65.16 17.66
CA ARG A 602 50.61 63.91 17.01
C ARG A 602 50.88 62.81 18.04
N SER A 603 51.54 63.15 19.15
CA SER A 603 51.86 62.22 20.23
C SER A 603 50.62 61.79 21.01
N ALA A 604 49.69 62.71 21.28
CA ALA A 604 48.42 62.38 21.94
C ALA A 604 47.58 61.42 21.08
N ILE A 605 47.47 61.66 19.77
CA ILE A 605 46.80 60.76 18.83
C ILE A 605 47.52 59.40 18.74
N TRP A 606 48.86 59.38 18.75
CA TRP A 606 49.64 58.14 18.73
C TRP A 606 49.43 57.29 19.99
N ILE A 607 49.32 57.90 21.18
CA ILE A 607 49.01 57.19 22.44
C ILE A 607 47.60 56.57 22.39
N VAL A 608 46.61 57.30 21.85
CA VAL A 608 45.23 56.82 21.68
C VAL A 608 45.17 55.66 20.67
N TYR A 609 45.93 55.75 19.57
CA TYR A 609 46.06 54.69 18.57
C TYR A 609 46.79 53.45 19.11
N GLY A 610 47.92 53.61 19.80
CA GLY A 610 48.65 52.50 20.43
C GLY A 610 47.80 51.77 21.49
N ALA A 611 47.05 52.53 22.29
CA ALA A 611 46.05 51.95 23.20
C ALA A 611 44.95 51.18 22.46
N PHE A 612 44.46 51.68 21.32
CA PHE A 612 43.46 50.99 20.49
C PHE A 612 43.98 49.67 19.90
N VAL A 613 45.23 49.64 19.47
CA VAL A 613 45.92 48.43 18.95
C VAL A 613 46.42 47.51 20.09
N GLN A 614 46.06 47.81 21.35
CA GLN A 614 46.46 47.10 22.57
C GLN A 614 47.98 47.10 22.86
N GLN A 615 48.76 47.89 22.12
CA GLN A 615 50.19 48.13 22.31
C GLN A 615 50.38 49.36 23.21
N GLY A 616 49.94 49.24 24.47
CA GLY A 616 49.95 50.33 25.44
C GLY A 616 51.36 50.89 25.71
N GLY A 617 51.49 52.21 25.75
CA GLY A 617 52.76 52.90 26.01
C GLY A 617 52.92 53.38 27.45
N ASP A 618 54.17 53.52 27.91
CA ASP A 618 54.60 53.88 29.28
C ASP A 618 54.31 55.35 29.67
N SER A 619 53.06 55.78 29.55
CA SER A 619 52.60 57.14 29.87
C SER A 619 51.97 57.22 31.25
N VAL A 620 52.75 57.64 32.26
CA VAL A 620 52.26 57.81 33.65
C VAL A 620 51.28 58.98 33.74
N VAL A 621 49.98 58.67 33.71
CA VAL A 621 48.92 59.69 33.79
C VAL A 621 48.79 60.24 35.22
N GLY A 622 49.21 61.49 35.43
CA GLY A 622 49.15 62.15 36.74
C GLY A 622 47.75 62.63 37.19
N SER A 623 46.87 63.02 36.26
CA SER A 623 45.58 63.66 36.60
C SER A 623 44.38 62.71 36.58
N VAL A 624 43.51 62.81 37.60
CA VAL A 624 42.27 62.03 37.73
C VAL A 624 41.36 62.18 36.49
N ALA A 625 41.18 63.39 35.97
CA ALA A 625 40.35 63.62 34.78
C ALA A 625 40.89 62.90 33.53
N LEU A 626 42.22 62.84 33.39
CA LEU A 626 42.88 62.13 32.29
C LEU A 626 42.86 60.61 32.51
N ARG A 627 42.91 60.13 33.76
CA ARG A 627 42.70 58.70 34.09
C ARG A 627 41.28 58.24 33.75
N ILE A 628 40.26 59.08 33.97
CA ILE A 628 38.87 58.77 33.61
C ILE A 628 38.72 58.65 32.09
N VAL A 629 39.28 59.60 31.31
CA VAL A 629 39.23 59.55 29.84
C VAL A 629 40.04 58.39 29.25
N MET A 630 41.22 58.08 29.82
CA MET A 630 41.98 56.89 29.40
C MET A 630 41.27 55.58 29.78
N GLY A 631 40.66 55.51 30.97
CA GLY A 631 39.91 54.34 31.43
C GLY A 631 38.65 54.07 30.59
N SER A 632 37.91 55.10 30.18
CA SER A 632 36.78 54.94 29.28
C SER A 632 37.22 54.59 27.85
N TRP A 633 38.35 55.12 27.37
CA TRP A 633 38.95 54.72 26.09
C TRP A 633 39.43 53.26 26.09
N TRP A 634 40.04 52.79 27.17
CA TRP A 634 40.42 51.39 27.34
C TRP A 634 39.20 50.46 27.38
N LEU A 635 38.13 50.84 28.10
CA LEU A 635 36.89 50.07 28.12
C LEU A 635 36.23 50.00 26.74
N PHE A 636 36.15 51.13 26.02
CA PHE A 636 35.67 51.18 24.64
C PHE A 636 36.49 50.28 23.71
N THR A 637 37.82 50.38 23.77
CA THR A 637 38.75 49.55 22.99
C THR A 637 38.52 48.07 23.27
N LEU A 638 38.47 47.67 24.54
CA LEU A 638 38.26 46.29 24.96
C LEU A 638 36.95 45.73 24.39
N ILE A 639 35.85 46.49 24.48
CA ILE A 639 34.55 46.11 23.91
C ILE A 639 34.63 45.95 22.38
N VAL A 640 35.25 46.90 21.68
CA VAL A 640 35.37 46.87 20.20
C VAL A 640 36.22 45.68 19.75
N CYS A 641 37.39 45.46 20.35
CA CYS A 641 38.26 44.33 20.01
C CYS A 641 37.62 42.97 20.34
N SER A 642 36.91 42.86 21.47
CA SER A 642 36.20 41.63 21.85
C SER A 642 35.02 41.34 20.91
N SER A 643 34.27 42.37 20.52
CA SER A 643 33.18 42.24 19.54
C SER A 643 33.70 41.86 18.15
N TYR A 644 34.83 42.43 17.74
CA TYR A 644 35.48 42.10 16.46
C TYR A 644 35.94 40.64 16.42
N THR A 645 36.64 40.18 17.46
CA THR A 645 37.15 38.80 17.54
C THR A 645 36.02 37.78 17.64
N ALA A 646 34.94 38.08 18.39
CA ALA A 646 33.75 37.25 18.44
C ALA A 646 33.04 37.15 17.08
N ASN A 647 32.78 38.28 16.40
CA ASN A 647 32.15 38.29 15.09
C ASN A 647 33.02 37.63 14.01
N LEU A 648 34.35 37.82 14.04
CA LEU A 648 35.28 37.17 13.12
C LEU A 648 35.31 35.65 13.33
N ALA A 649 35.32 35.18 14.58
CA ALA A 649 35.24 33.75 14.88
C ALA A 649 33.90 33.13 14.41
N ALA A 650 32.78 33.84 14.62
CA ALA A 650 31.47 33.41 14.13
C ALA A 650 31.41 33.39 12.59
N PHE A 651 32.02 34.36 11.90
CA PHE A 651 32.07 34.43 10.43
C PHE A 651 32.97 33.33 9.84
N LEU A 652 34.07 32.96 10.51
CA LEU A 652 34.97 31.89 10.06
C LEU A 652 34.42 30.48 10.34
N THR A 653 33.63 30.31 11.41
CA THR A 653 32.94 29.03 11.70
C THR A 653 31.68 28.84 10.85
N VAL A 654 30.93 29.90 10.58
CA VAL A 654 29.76 29.88 9.69
C VAL A 654 30.15 30.42 8.32
N SER A 655 30.90 29.61 7.56
CA SER A 655 31.05 29.80 6.11
C SER A 655 29.68 29.65 5.45
N ARG A 656 28.95 30.76 5.27
CA ARG A 656 27.66 30.80 4.59
C ARG A 656 27.84 30.34 3.15
N MET A 657 27.56 29.07 2.90
CA MET A 657 27.19 28.62 1.55
C MET A 657 25.83 29.23 1.27
N ASP A 658 25.79 30.27 0.43
CA ASP A 658 24.54 30.90 0.04
C ASP A 658 23.62 29.85 -0.61
N ASN A 659 22.47 29.61 0.02
CA ASN A 659 21.51 28.59 -0.41
C ASN A 659 20.85 29.04 -1.72
N THR A 660 21.46 28.68 -2.84
CA THR A 660 21.04 29.13 -4.17
C THR A 660 19.66 28.61 -4.58
N ILE A 661 19.43 27.28 -4.48
CA ILE A 661 18.10 26.65 -4.53
C ILE A 661 18.11 25.45 -3.57
N ARG A 662 17.01 25.22 -2.83
CA ARG A 662 16.73 23.94 -2.15
C ARG A 662 15.37 23.35 -2.51
N THR A 663 14.38 24.21 -2.73
CA THR A 663 12.98 23.83 -3.01
C THR A 663 12.49 24.46 -4.31
N PHE A 664 11.39 23.91 -4.84
CA PHE A 664 10.62 24.53 -5.92
C PHE A 664 10.18 25.97 -5.61
N GLN A 665 9.97 26.30 -4.33
CA GLN A 665 9.57 27.64 -3.91
C GLN A 665 10.73 28.65 -3.96
N ASP A 666 11.96 28.20 -3.70
CA ASP A 666 13.15 29.03 -3.87
C ASP A 666 13.39 29.29 -5.35
N LEU A 667 13.30 28.24 -6.18
CA LEU A 667 13.47 28.31 -7.63
C LEU A 667 12.44 29.25 -8.31
N ALA A 668 11.20 29.31 -7.80
CA ALA A 668 10.15 30.18 -8.30
C ALA A 668 10.31 31.67 -7.88
N LYS A 669 11.04 31.94 -6.78
CA LYS A 669 11.27 33.31 -6.28
C LYS A 669 12.53 33.96 -6.86
N GLN A 670 13.54 33.16 -7.17
CA GLN A 670 14.81 33.62 -7.74
C GLN A 670 14.70 33.90 -9.25
N MET A 671 15.61 34.73 -9.77
CA MET A 671 15.65 35.13 -11.20
C MET A 671 17.03 34.89 -11.85
N ASP A 672 18.00 34.33 -11.12
CA ASP A 672 19.39 34.15 -11.56
C ASP A 672 19.58 32.89 -12.43
N TYR A 673 18.75 31.87 -12.21
CA TYR A 673 18.72 30.60 -12.93
C TYR A 673 17.46 30.51 -13.78
N ALA A 674 17.65 30.31 -15.09
CA ALA A 674 16.58 29.87 -15.97
C ALA A 674 16.23 28.40 -15.68
N TYR A 675 14.96 28.01 -15.80
CA TYR A 675 14.54 26.64 -15.51
C TYR A 675 13.54 26.08 -16.53
N GLY A 676 13.57 24.76 -16.73
CA GLY A 676 12.74 24.08 -17.71
C GLY A 676 12.85 22.56 -17.62
N THR A 677 12.04 21.85 -18.41
CA THR A 677 11.94 20.38 -18.44
C THR A 677 12.03 19.85 -19.87
N VAL A 678 11.78 18.56 -20.13
CA VAL A 678 11.69 18.02 -21.49
C VAL A 678 10.27 18.22 -22.02
N ARG A 679 10.12 18.71 -23.26
CA ARG A 679 8.80 18.90 -23.90
C ARG A 679 8.09 17.56 -24.14
N ASP A 680 6.77 17.60 -24.25
CA ASP A 680 5.90 16.44 -24.57
C ASP A 680 6.10 15.24 -23.62
N SER A 681 6.31 15.53 -22.33
CA SER A 681 6.68 14.56 -21.29
C SER A 681 5.75 14.59 -20.08
N ALA A 682 5.72 13.49 -19.30
CA ALA A 682 4.93 13.40 -18.07
C ALA A 682 5.35 14.42 -16.98
N VAL A 683 6.58 14.94 -17.04
CA VAL A 683 7.04 16.04 -16.16
C VAL A 683 6.46 17.38 -16.62
N TYR A 684 6.47 17.64 -17.94
CA TYR A 684 5.89 18.84 -18.53
C TYR A 684 4.37 18.92 -18.29
N ASP A 685 3.64 17.82 -18.50
CA ASP A 685 2.21 17.77 -18.26
C ASP A 685 1.84 17.76 -16.76
N TYR A 686 2.74 17.28 -15.87
CA TYR A 686 2.60 17.46 -14.42
C TYR A 686 2.68 18.94 -14.01
N PHE A 687 3.66 19.69 -14.53
CA PHE A 687 3.74 21.14 -14.28
C PHE A 687 2.60 21.92 -14.92
N ARG A 688 2.14 21.52 -16.12
CA ARG A 688 0.93 22.05 -16.76
C ARG A 688 -0.29 21.87 -15.85
N ALA A 689 -0.64 20.62 -15.53
CA ALA A 689 -1.86 20.32 -14.78
C ALA A 689 -1.90 21.03 -13.43
N LYS A 690 -0.80 21.04 -12.66
CA LYS A 690 -0.72 21.79 -11.40
C LYS A 690 -0.74 23.31 -11.58
N GLY A 691 -0.04 23.83 -12.60
CA GLY A 691 0.00 25.26 -12.87
C GLY A 691 -1.32 25.85 -13.39
N THR A 692 -2.22 25.02 -13.93
CA THR A 692 -3.53 25.45 -14.47
C THR A 692 -4.74 25.07 -13.61
N ASN A 693 -4.59 24.27 -12.55
CA ASN A 693 -5.72 23.81 -11.73
C ASN A 693 -6.25 24.93 -10.82
N PRO A 694 -7.51 25.40 -10.98
CA PRO A 694 -8.07 26.45 -10.11
C PRO A 694 -8.32 25.99 -8.67
N LEU A 695 -8.40 24.68 -8.41
CA LEU A 695 -8.73 24.10 -7.10
C LEU A 695 -7.49 23.84 -6.23
N GLU A 696 -6.32 23.68 -6.84
CA GLU A 696 -5.03 23.43 -6.15
C GLU A 696 -4.07 24.61 -6.37
N GLN A 697 -4.52 25.84 -6.10
CA GLN A 697 -3.81 27.07 -6.47
C GLN A 697 -2.56 27.38 -5.60
N ASP A 698 -1.57 26.50 -5.61
CA ASP A 698 -0.21 26.82 -5.14
C ASP A 698 0.46 27.78 -6.12
N SER A 699 0.65 29.03 -5.68
CA SER A 699 1.28 30.10 -6.45
C SER A 699 2.69 29.74 -6.94
N THR A 700 3.37 28.79 -6.27
CA THR A 700 4.66 28.24 -6.70
C THR A 700 4.54 27.54 -8.06
N TYR A 701 3.57 26.63 -8.23
CA TYR A 701 3.43 25.86 -9.47
C TYR A 701 2.86 26.71 -10.60
N ALA A 702 1.99 27.68 -10.30
CA ALA A 702 1.52 28.65 -11.27
C ALA A 702 2.69 29.49 -11.85
N GLU A 703 3.60 29.98 -11.00
CA GLU A 703 4.77 30.76 -11.44
C GLU A 703 5.79 29.91 -12.20
N LEU A 704 6.09 28.70 -11.71
CA LEU A 704 6.94 27.76 -12.44
C LEU A 704 6.37 27.44 -13.83
N TRP A 705 5.06 27.18 -13.92
CA TRP A 705 4.39 26.93 -15.20
C TRP A 705 4.40 28.16 -16.11
N ARG A 706 4.23 29.38 -15.58
CA ARG A 706 4.31 30.64 -16.35
C ARG A 706 5.65 30.79 -17.07
N THR A 707 6.75 30.35 -16.45
CA THR A 707 8.08 30.33 -17.07
C THR A 707 8.25 29.13 -18.02
N ILE A 708 7.89 27.91 -17.59
CA ILE A 708 8.05 26.67 -18.39
C ILE A 708 7.24 26.70 -19.70
N SER A 709 6.07 27.35 -19.70
CA SER A 709 5.16 27.44 -20.85
C SER A 709 5.45 28.62 -21.79
N LYS A 710 6.31 29.57 -21.40
CA LYS A 710 6.67 30.75 -22.19
C LYS A 710 7.13 30.35 -23.60
N ASN A 711 6.59 31.00 -24.63
CA ASN A 711 6.82 30.67 -26.05
C ASN A 711 6.60 29.16 -26.36
N ASN A 712 5.51 28.58 -25.85
CA ASN A 712 5.22 27.14 -25.89
C ASN A 712 6.38 26.26 -25.37
N GLY A 713 7.15 26.79 -24.42
CA GLY A 713 8.32 26.16 -23.82
C GLY A 713 9.60 26.17 -24.67
N GLN A 714 9.63 26.81 -25.84
CA GLN A 714 10.81 26.80 -26.72
C GLN A 714 12.02 27.54 -26.14
N ASP A 715 11.81 28.59 -25.34
CA ASP A 715 12.89 29.36 -24.68
C ASP A 715 13.71 28.50 -23.71
N PHE A 716 13.02 27.72 -22.87
CA PHE A 716 13.62 27.13 -21.67
C PHE A 716 13.63 25.60 -21.66
N SER A 717 12.60 24.94 -22.18
CA SER A 717 12.45 23.49 -22.15
C SER A 717 13.24 22.81 -23.30
N VAL A 718 13.75 21.61 -23.04
CA VAL A 718 14.67 20.87 -23.91
C VAL A 718 13.99 19.75 -24.70
N SER A 719 14.70 19.16 -25.66
CA SER A 719 14.21 18.05 -26.50
C SER A 719 14.41 16.66 -25.89
N SER A 720 15.38 16.50 -24.97
CA SER A 720 15.74 15.20 -24.38
C SER A 720 16.36 15.38 -22.98
N PRO A 721 16.34 14.34 -22.11
CA PRO A 721 16.95 14.40 -20.78
C PRO A 721 18.45 14.71 -20.82
N SER A 722 19.18 14.06 -21.72
CA SER A 722 20.63 14.25 -21.93
C SER A 722 20.97 15.69 -22.33
N GLU A 723 20.11 16.35 -23.12
CA GLU A 723 20.27 17.77 -23.44
C GLU A 723 20.07 18.66 -22.21
N GLY A 724 19.08 18.35 -21.36
CA GLY A 724 18.80 19.08 -20.11
C GLY A 724 19.96 19.00 -19.12
N ILE A 725 20.49 17.80 -18.88
CA ILE A 725 21.67 17.56 -18.03
C ILE A 725 22.88 18.34 -18.57
N ARG A 726 23.14 18.28 -19.89
CA ARG A 726 24.21 19.04 -20.55
C ARG A 726 24.03 20.56 -20.44
N LYS A 727 22.79 21.05 -20.46
CA LYS A 727 22.45 22.48 -20.30
C LYS A 727 22.72 22.94 -18.85
N ALA A 728 22.32 22.14 -17.85
CA ALA A 728 22.55 22.40 -16.43
C ALA A 728 24.05 22.39 -16.04
N LYS A 729 24.87 21.49 -16.60
CA LYS A 729 26.31 21.45 -16.34
C LYS A 729 27.07 22.68 -16.88
N LYS A 730 26.57 23.30 -17.96
CA LYS A 730 27.25 24.37 -18.71
C LYS A 730 26.96 25.81 -18.26
N GLY A 731 25.95 26.08 -17.45
CA GLY A 731 25.58 27.45 -17.08
C GLY A 731 24.49 27.54 -16.02
N PRO A 732 23.96 28.74 -15.73
CA PRO A 732 22.90 28.97 -14.73
C PRO A 732 21.54 28.48 -15.25
N TYR A 733 21.39 27.17 -15.36
CA TYR A 733 20.16 26.49 -15.75
C TYR A 733 19.82 25.39 -14.76
N ALA A 734 18.59 25.43 -14.22
CA ALA A 734 18.04 24.39 -13.36
C ALA A 734 17.12 23.47 -14.18
N PHE A 735 17.54 22.23 -14.39
CA PHE A 735 16.80 21.23 -15.15
C PHE A 735 15.82 20.51 -14.22
N LEU A 736 14.53 20.54 -14.58
CA LEU A 736 13.44 19.92 -13.85
C LEU A 736 13.09 18.58 -14.49
N TRP A 737 13.39 17.48 -13.80
CA TRP A 737 13.22 16.14 -14.37
C TRP A 737 12.97 15.08 -13.30
N ASP A 738 12.78 13.84 -13.74
CA ASP A 738 12.72 12.65 -12.89
C ASP A 738 13.90 12.62 -11.90
N MET A 739 13.58 12.56 -10.60
CA MET A 739 14.54 12.60 -9.49
C MET A 739 15.58 11.48 -9.59
N ALA A 740 15.14 10.27 -9.93
CA ALA A 740 16.02 9.10 -9.97
C ALA A 740 17.02 9.19 -11.12
N VAL A 741 16.59 9.72 -12.27
CA VAL A 741 17.46 9.99 -13.44
C VAL A 741 18.49 11.09 -13.11
N VAL A 742 18.09 12.20 -12.47
CA VAL A 742 19.04 13.27 -12.15
C VAL A 742 19.96 12.96 -10.96
N GLU A 743 19.49 12.19 -9.98
CA GLU A 743 20.30 11.66 -8.88
C GLU A 743 21.38 10.73 -9.43
N TYR A 744 21.03 9.82 -10.35
CA TYR A 744 22.00 8.97 -11.04
C TYR A 744 23.02 9.82 -11.81
N ALA A 745 22.57 10.76 -12.65
CA ALA A 745 23.45 11.63 -13.43
C ALA A 745 24.44 12.43 -12.57
N ALA A 746 24.03 12.86 -11.36
CA ALA A 746 24.89 13.57 -10.42
C ALA A 746 25.84 12.65 -9.62
N LEU A 747 25.46 11.38 -9.36
CA LEU A 747 26.34 10.37 -8.78
C LEU A 747 27.43 9.88 -9.76
N THR A 748 27.16 9.98 -11.07
CA THR A 748 28.07 9.55 -12.15
C THR A 748 28.84 10.68 -12.85
N ASP A 749 28.65 11.95 -12.47
CA ASP A 749 29.36 13.08 -13.11
C ASP A 749 30.86 13.04 -12.83
N ASP A 750 31.70 12.85 -13.85
CA ASP A 750 33.16 12.68 -13.67
C ASP A 750 33.85 13.91 -13.04
N ASP A 751 33.29 15.11 -13.21
CA ASP A 751 33.79 16.35 -12.62
C ASP A 751 33.13 16.71 -11.27
N CYS A 752 32.10 15.95 -10.84
CA CYS A 752 31.25 16.24 -9.69
C CYS A 752 30.74 17.70 -9.60
N THR A 753 30.45 18.33 -10.74
CA THR A 753 30.12 19.77 -10.89
C THR A 753 28.66 20.12 -10.63
N ILE A 754 27.79 19.13 -10.57
CA ILE A 754 26.33 19.29 -10.47
C ILE A 754 25.78 18.79 -9.12
N THR A 755 24.64 19.33 -8.72
CA THR A 755 23.89 19.01 -7.51
C THR A 755 22.41 18.83 -7.83
N VAL A 756 21.76 17.93 -7.08
CA VAL A 756 20.31 17.74 -7.10
C VAL A 756 19.72 18.32 -5.82
N ALA A 757 18.68 19.11 -5.96
CA ALA A 757 17.80 19.55 -4.88
C ALA A 757 16.37 19.04 -5.15
N GLY A 758 15.57 18.82 -4.11
CA GLY A 758 14.22 18.28 -4.30
C GLY A 758 13.41 18.23 -3.00
N ASN A 759 12.09 18.22 -3.14
CA ASN A 759 11.17 18.04 -2.01
C ASN A 759 10.61 16.62 -2.04
N SER A 760 10.78 15.85 -0.96
CA SER A 760 10.72 14.37 -0.96
C SER A 760 9.32 13.77 -0.83
N MET A 761 8.26 14.51 -1.17
CA MET A 761 6.87 14.07 -1.06
C MET A 761 6.19 13.96 -2.42
N SER A 762 5.83 12.73 -2.82
CA SER A 762 5.10 12.43 -4.05
C SER A 762 4.11 11.30 -3.81
N SER A 763 2.95 11.36 -4.47
CA SER A 763 1.91 10.33 -4.43
C SER A 763 2.05 9.28 -5.54
N LYS A 764 2.92 9.52 -6.54
CA LYS A 764 3.10 8.69 -7.75
C LYS A 764 4.28 7.72 -7.63
N GLY A 765 4.27 6.66 -8.44
CA GLY A 765 5.37 5.70 -8.56
C GLY A 765 5.51 5.13 -9.97
N TYR A 766 6.57 4.34 -10.17
CA TYR A 766 6.77 3.53 -11.37
C TYR A 766 6.10 2.17 -11.21
N GLY A 767 5.40 1.72 -12.24
CA GLY A 767 4.77 0.39 -12.28
C GLY A 767 5.06 -0.32 -13.59
N ILE A 768 4.93 -1.64 -13.60
CA ILE A 768 4.93 -2.43 -14.83
C ILE A 768 3.54 -2.31 -15.44
N ALA A 769 3.45 -1.81 -16.68
CA ALA A 769 2.19 -1.71 -17.41
C ALA A 769 1.93 -3.00 -18.20
N MET A 770 0.65 -3.35 -18.39
CA MET A 770 0.20 -4.60 -18.99
C MET A 770 -1.02 -4.36 -19.88
N GLN A 771 -1.37 -5.31 -20.75
CA GLN A 771 -2.64 -5.25 -21.47
C GLN A 771 -3.84 -5.15 -20.49
N HIS A 772 -4.87 -4.39 -20.86
CA HIS A 772 -6.03 -4.18 -19.99
C HIS A 772 -6.74 -5.50 -19.65
N GLY A 773 -7.01 -5.72 -18.35
CA GLY A 773 -7.56 -6.98 -17.85
C GLY A 773 -6.61 -8.18 -17.95
N SER A 774 -5.28 -7.95 -17.90
CA SER A 774 -4.27 -9.01 -17.86
C SER A 774 -4.40 -9.89 -16.61
N PRO A 775 -4.44 -11.24 -16.74
CA PRO A 775 -4.54 -12.15 -15.59
C PRO A 775 -3.28 -12.12 -14.70
N TYR A 776 -2.15 -11.63 -15.22
CA TYR A 776 -0.88 -11.59 -14.50
C TYR A 776 -0.73 -10.37 -13.58
N ARG A 777 -1.62 -9.35 -13.68
CA ARG A 777 -1.55 -8.11 -12.91
C ARG A 777 -1.41 -8.34 -11.41
N ASP A 778 -2.30 -9.16 -10.84
CA ASP A 778 -2.38 -9.37 -9.40
C ASP A 778 -1.26 -10.30 -8.90
N LEU A 779 -0.83 -11.26 -9.73
CA LEU A 779 0.29 -12.16 -9.46
C LEU A 779 1.63 -11.40 -9.41
N ILE A 780 1.90 -10.58 -10.43
CA ILE A 780 3.09 -9.72 -10.48
C ILE A 780 3.05 -8.68 -9.35
N SER A 781 1.88 -8.09 -9.08
CA SER A 781 1.69 -7.16 -7.96
C SER A 781 1.99 -7.79 -6.60
N GLN A 782 1.52 -9.02 -6.35
CA GLN A 782 1.83 -9.74 -5.11
C GLN A 782 3.35 -9.99 -4.98
N LYS A 783 4.04 -10.33 -6.07
CA LYS A 783 5.49 -10.56 -6.03
C LYS A 783 6.34 -9.28 -5.93
N ILE A 784 5.88 -8.15 -6.46
CA ILE A 784 6.52 -6.84 -6.21
C ILE A 784 6.41 -6.48 -4.72
N LEU A 785 5.25 -6.67 -4.09
CA LEU A 785 5.07 -6.46 -2.66
C LEU A 785 5.94 -7.41 -1.82
N GLU A 786 6.06 -8.68 -2.21
CA GLU A 786 6.94 -9.66 -1.54
C GLU A 786 8.43 -9.29 -1.65
N LEU A 787 8.87 -8.76 -2.79
CA LEU A 787 10.24 -8.21 -2.97
C LEU A 787 10.47 -6.92 -2.16
N GLN A 788 9.41 -6.13 -1.94
CA GLN A 788 9.47 -4.92 -1.12
C GLN A 788 9.55 -5.27 0.38
N GLU A 789 8.72 -6.22 0.86
CA GLU A 789 8.70 -6.68 2.24
C GLU A 789 10.03 -7.34 2.67
N LYS A 790 10.70 -8.04 1.74
CA LYS A 790 12.03 -8.62 1.95
C LYS A 790 13.18 -7.60 1.89
N GLY A 791 12.94 -6.39 1.38
CA GLY A 791 13.98 -5.41 1.08
C GLY A 791 14.83 -5.73 -0.15
N ASP A 792 14.46 -6.75 -0.96
CA ASP A 792 15.17 -7.11 -2.20
C ASP A 792 15.20 -5.93 -3.19
N LEU A 793 14.11 -5.14 -3.27
CA LEU A 793 14.05 -3.93 -4.09
C LEU A 793 15.04 -2.84 -3.62
N ASP A 794 15.29 -2.71 -2.31
CA ASP A 794 16.26 -1.76 -1.78
C ASP A 794 17.71 -2.20 -2.03
N VAL A 795 17.98 -3.51 -2.06
CA VAL A 795 19.27 -4.07 -2.49
C VAL A 795 19.50 -3.80 -3.98
N LEU A 796 18.49 -4.03 -4.82
CA LEU A 796 18.54 -3.67 -6.24
C LEU A 796 18.67 -2.16 -6.45
N LYS A 797 18.03 -1.31 -5.65
CA LYS A 797 18.18 0.14 -5.71
C LYS A 797 19.61 0.57 -5.37
N GLN A 798 20.19 0.03 -4.29
CA GLN A 798 21.57 0.34 -3.86
C GLN A 798 22.65 -0.06 -4.89
N LYS A 799 22.37 -1.05 -5.75
CA LYS A 799 23.24 -1.44 -6.87
C LYS A 799 23.38 -0.34 -7.94
N TRP A 800 22.33 0.44 -8.20
CA TRP A 800 22.31 1.49 -9.23
C TRP A 800 22.45 2.91 -8.66
N TRP A 801 21.94 3.15 -7.46
CA TRP A 801 22.10 4.39 -6.68
C TRP A 801 22.87 4.10 -5.37
N PRO A 802 24.21 3.95 -5.43
CA PRO A 802 25.02 3.69 -4.24
C PRO A 802 25.09 4.92 -3.33
N ARG A 803 24.96 4.72 -2.01
CA ARG A 803 25.07 5.80 -1.00
C ARG A 803 26.42 6.52 -1.02
N THR A 804 27.46 5.84 -1.50
CA THR A 804 28.80 6.35 -1.77
C THR A 804 29.09 6.19 -3.26
N GLY A 805 28.62 7.14 -4.08
CA GLY A 805 28.94 7.18 -5.52
C GLY A 805 30.35 7.71 -5.80
N ARG A 806 30.64 8.06 -7.06
CA ARG A 806 31.88 8.80 -7.40
C ARG A 806 31.86 10.19 -6.77
N CYS A 807 30.68 10.80 -6.79
CA CYS A 807 30.40 12.08 -6.14
C CYS A 807 29.58 11.85 -4.87
N ASP A 808 29.94 12.55 -3.79
CA ASP A 808 29.10 12.65 -2.60
C ASP A 808 28.06 13.76 -2.77
N LEU A 809 26.78 13.41 -2.60
CA LEU A 809 25.63 14.33 -2.60
C LEU A 809 25.16 14.67 -1.17
N ASN A 810 25.59 13.91 -0.15
CA ASN A 810 25.12 14.05 1.24
C ASN A 810 25.96 15.02 2.10
N ASN A 811 27.05 15.58 1.57
CA ASN A 811 27.90 16.57 2.25
C ASN A 811 27.16 17.87 2.68
N HIS A 812 25.91 18.06 2.25
CA HIS A 812 25.04 19.18 2.64
C HIS A 812 24.08 18.89 3.81
N SER A 813 23.85 17.63 4.17
CA SER A 813 22.91 17.23 5.22
C SER A 813 23.64 16.80 6.51
N ASN A 814 24.65 15.95 6.40
CA ASN A 814 25.50 15.54 7.52
C ASN A 814 26.79 16.37 7.57
N ALA A 815 26.63 17.70 7.61
CA ALA A 815 27.72 18.64 7.87
C ALA A 815 28.14 18.61 9.36
N GLN A 816 28.62 17.45 9.82
CA GLN A 816 29.35 17.34 11.09
C GLN A 816 30.61 18.21 10.95
N PRO A 817 30.83 19.22 11.80
CA PRO A 817 31.83 20.25 11.55
C PRO A 817 33.23 19.77 11.95
N ASP A 818 33.78 18.84 11.17
CA ASP A 818 35.22 18.54 11.17
C ASP A 818 35.98 19.84 10.94
N GLY A 819 36.92 20.14 11.85
CA GLY A 819 37.58 21.44 11.95
C GLY A 819 38.42 21.80 10.74
N ARG A 820 37.79 22.35 9.69
CA ARG A 820 38.43 22.75 8.44
C ARG A 820 39.56 23.75 8.74
N SER A 821 40.79 23.34 8.45
CA SER A 821 41.97 24.21 8.53
C SER A 821 41.77 25.47 7.68
N LEU A 822 42.01 26.65 8.25
CA LEU A 822 41.88 27.92 7.56
C LEU A 822 42.81 27.96 6.32
N LYS A 823 42.22 28.11 5.13
CA LYS A 823 42.95 28.18 3.85
C LYS A 823 43.80 29.47 3.80
N LEU A 824 44.99 29.41 3.18
CA LEU A 824 45.86 30.59 3.01
C LEU A 824 45.14 31.79 2.35
N HIS A 825 44.25 31.52 1.40
CA HIS A 825 43.43 32.55 0.73
C HIS A 825 42.58 33.39 1.71
N SER A 826 42.16 32.82 2.85
CA SER A 826 41.39 33.55 3.88
C SER A 826 42.22 34.62 4.60
N PHE A 827 43.56 34.52 4.57
CA PHE A 827 44.49 35.49 5.15
C PHE A 827 45.16 36.41 4.11
N ALA A 828 44.89 36.25 2.81
CA ALA A 828 45.54 37.01 1.74
C ALA A 828 45.44 38.53 1.93
N GLY A 829 44.28 39.04 2.38
CA GLY A 829 44.09 40.46 2.68
C GLY A 829 45.03 41.01 3.76
N VAL A 830 45.40 40.21 4.77
CA VAL A 830 46.32 40.62 5.85
C VAL A 830 47.72 40.86 5.28
N PHE A 831 48.22 39.93 4.45
CA PHE A 831 49.53 40.06 3.80
C PHE A 831 49.58 41.25 2.82
N CYS A 832 48.50 41.50 2.08
CA CYS A 832 48.40 42.69 1.22
C CYS A 832 48.46 44.00 2.02
N ILE A 833 47.76 44.09 3.15
CA ILE A 833 47.79 45.27 4.03
C ILE A 833 49.19 45.50 4.61
N LEU A 834 49.87 44.43 5.07
CA LEU A 834 51.24 44.51 5.59
C LEU A 834 52.22 45.00 4.51
N ALA A 835 52.15 44.45 3.29
CA ALA A 835 53.00 44.86 2.18
C ALA A 835 52.77 46.34 1.80
N ALA A 836 51.50 46.78 1.72
CA ALA A 836 51.16 48.17 1.46
C ALA A 836 51.67 49.12 2.57
N GLY A 837 51.57 48.72 3.84
CA GLY A 837 52.07 49.49 4.98
C GLY A 837 53.60 49.65 4.96
N LEU A 838 54.34 48.58 4.65
CA LEU A 838 55.80 48.62 4.52
C LEU A 838 56.25 49.51 3.34
N LEU A 839 55.60 49.37 2.17
CA LEU A 839 55.88 50.22 1.00
C LEU A 839 55.60 51.70 1.31
N LEU A 840 54.49 52.01 1.97
CA LEU A 840 54.15 53.37 2.38
C LEU A 840 55.18 53.92 3.39
N ALA A 841 55.63 53.12 4.36
CA ALA A 841 56.65 53.53 5.31
C ALA A 841 58.00 53.85 4.63
N CYS A 842 58.44 53.03 3.67
CA CYS A 842 59.63 53.31 2.87
C CYS A 842 59.47 54.59 2.01
N LEU A 843 58.29 54.81 1.42
CA LEU A 843 57.99 55.99 0.61
C LEU A 843 57.98 57.27 1.47
N VAL A 844 57.34 57.23 2.64
CA VAL A 844 57.36 58.34 3.61
C VAL A 844 58.78 58.61 4.11
N ALA A 845 59.55 57.59 4.47
CA ALA A 845 60.94 57.77 4.88
C ALA A 845 61.81 58.41 3.77
N ALA A 846 61.62 58.03 2.50
CA ALA A 846 62.29 58.66 1.36
C ALA A 846 61.86 60.13 1.18
N LEU A 847 60.58 60.45 1.37
CA LEU A 847 60.07 61.83 1.33
C LEU A 847 60.57 62.69 2.49
N GLU A 848 60.64 62.14 3.71
CA GLU A 848 61.22 62.85 4.87
C GLU A 848 62.72 63.09 4.67
N MET A 849 63.46 62.10 4.14
CA MET A 849 64.87 62.24 3.78
C MET A 849 65.08 63.35 2.73
N TRP A 850 64.24 63.40 1.69
CA TRP A 850 64.27 64.43 0.66
C TRP A 850 63.90 65.83 1.19
N TRP A 851 62.85 65.92 2.00
CA TRP A 851 62.36 67.17 2.58
C TRP A 851 63.35 67.77 3.59
N ASN A 852 63.92 66.93 4.46
CA ASN A 852 64.95 67.36 5.41
C ASN A 852 66.27 67.67 4.70
N SER A 853 66.67 66.91 3.66
CA SER A 853 67.86 67.24 2.85
C SER A 853 67.74 68.60 2.15
N ASN A 854 66.54 69.02 1.76
CA ASN A 854 66.32 70.37 1.22
C ASN A 854 66.37 71.46 2.31
N ARG A 855 65.91 71.17 3.54
CA ARG A 855 65.98 72.11 4.67
C ARG A 855 67.38 72.28 5.26
N CYS A 856 68.14 71.21 5.42
CA CYS A 856 69.55 71.28 5.83
C CYS A 856 70.42 72.07 4.82
N ARG A 857 69.93 72.31 3.60
CA ARG A 857 70.58 73.16 2.59
C ARG A 857 70.30 74.67 2.76
N GLN A 858 69.51 75.08 3.75
CA GLN A 858 69.21 76.50 4.04
C GLN A 858 69.86 77.04 5.32
N GLU A 859 70.40 76.19 6.21
CA GLU A 859 71.08 76.63 7.46
C GLU A 859 72.55 76.18 7.54
N GLN A 860 73.36 76.61 6.57
CA GLN A 860 74.78 76.92 6.81
C GLN A 860 75.20 78.15 5.98
N PRO A 861 75.75 79.21 6.62
CA PRO A 861 76.61 80.16 5.94
C PRO A 861 77.91 79.48 5.51
N LYS A 862 78.60 80.04 4.50
CA LYS A 862 79.98 79.67 4.21
C LYS A 862 80.88 80.28 5.29
N GLU A 863 81.84 79.52 5.82
CA GLU A 863 83.26 79.79 5.53
C GLU A 863 84.19 78.64 5.96
N ASP A 864 85.24 78.48 5.14
CA ASP A 864 86.58 77.96 5.43
C ASP A 864 86.84 76.54 5.97
N LYS A 865 88.14 76.25 6.03
CA LYS A 865 88.78 74.92 6.00
C LYS A 865 89.59 74.67 7.28
N GLU A 866 90.16 73.46 7.30
CA GLU A 866 91.50 73.14 7.78
C GLU A 866 91.67 72.77 9.27
N VAL A 867 92.47 71.71 9.48
CA VAL A 867 92.98 71.20 10.77
C VAL A 867 91.89 70.66 11.73
N ASN A 868 91.93 69.41 12.22
CA ASN A 868 93.11 68.67 12.67
C ASN A 868 93.12 67.17 12.26
N LEU A 869 94.31 66.67 11.90
CA LEU A 869 94.58 65.32 11.41
C LEU A 869 95.19 64.37 12.49
N GLU A 870 95.37 64.83 13.73
CA GLU A 870 96.16 64.12 14.74
C GLU A 870 95.47 62.93 15.45
N GLN A 871 94.13 62.92 15.57
CA GLN A 871 93.45 61.91 16.39
C GLN A 871 93.37 60.52 15.73
N VAL A 872 93.50 60.44 14.39
CA VAL A 872 93.56 59.18 13.63
C VAL A 872 94.87 58.43 13.91
N HIS A 873 95.96 59.15 14.16
CA HIS A 873 97.32 58.59 14.24
C HIS A 873 97.65 57.82 15.54
N ARG A 874 96.73 57.75 16.53
CA ARG A 874 96.97 57.06 17.82
C ARG A 874 96.13 55.81 18.08
N ARG A 875 95.22 55.43 17.18
CA ARG A 875 94.51 54.12 17.24
C ARG A 875 94.79 53.21 16.05
N LEU A 876 95.47 53.71 15.01
CA LEU A 876 95.90 52.88 13.88
C LEU A 876 97.04 51.91 14.27
N ASN A 877 97.90 52.31 15.20
CA ASN A 877 99.12 51.57 15.60
C ASN A 877 98.87 50.48 16.66
N SER A 878 97.68 49.88 16.71
CA SER A 878 97.38 48.74 17.58
C SER A 878 96.56 47.63 16.90
N LEU A 879 96.47 47.66 15.56
CA LEU A 879 95.79 46.65 14.73
C LEU A 879 96.62 46.29 13.48
N MET A 880 97.95 46.43 13.58
CA MET A 880 98.93 45.90 12.63
C MET A 880 100.11 45.28 13.38
N ASP A 881 99.93 44.05 13.84
CA ASP A 881 100.97 43.02 13.88
C ASP A 881 100.28 41.63 13.86
N GLU A 882 100.95 40.62 13.29
CA GLU A 882 100.46 39.23 13.03
C GLU A 882 99.09 39.14 12.29
N ASP A 883 98.94 38.99 10.96
CA ASP A 883 99.77 38.57 9.81
C ASP A 883 99.58 37.11 9.30
N MET A 884 99.40 36.97 7.97
CA MET A 884 99.35 35.76 7.12
C MET A 884 98.36 34.60 7.46
N ALA A 885 97.80 33.83 6.50
CA ALA A 885 97.91 33.78 5.03
C ALA A 885 96.53 33.39 4.39
N HIS A 886 96.06 34.06 3.32
CA HIS A 886 96.11 33.60 1.90
C HIS A 886 95.07 32.54 1.46
N LYS A 887 94.46 32.56 0.26
CA LYS A 887 94.63 33.42 -0.94
C LYS A 887 93.43 33.36 -1.92
N GLN A 888 93.19 34.48 -2.64
CA GLN A 888 92.68 34.67 -4.03
C GLN A 888 91.49 33.81 -4.58
N ILE A 889 90.33 34.33 -5.04
CA ILE A 889 90.03 35.28 -6.18
C ILE A 889 90.33 34.64 -7.56
N PRO A 890 89.48 34.74 -8.63
CA PRO A 890 88.26 35.55 -8.87
C PRO A 890 86.99 34.79 -9.38
N ALA A 891 85.96 35.54 -9.79
CA ALA A 891 84.78 35.15 -10.60
C ALA A 891 85.14 34.94 -12.10
N PRO A 892 84.25 34.53 -13.07
CA PRO A 892 82.80 34.77 -13.14
C PRO A 892 81.90 33.56 -13.57
N SER A 893 80.66 33.87 -13.98
CA SER A 893 79.49 32.99 -14.24
C SER A 893 79.40 32.34 -15.62
N ILE A 894 78.72 31.18 -15.73
CA ILE A 894 77.48 30.95 -16.56
C ILE A 894 76.90 29.51 -16.44
N GLU A 895 75.59 29.44 -16.14
CA GLU A 895 74.50 28.46 -16.48
C GLU A 895 74.58 26.89 -16.45
N ILE A 896 73.36 26.30 -16.27
CA ILE A 896 72.81 24.98 -16.73
C ILE A 896 72.95 23.69 -15.84
N SER A 897 71.87 23.44 -15.09
CA SER A 897 71.04 22.20 -15.00
C SER A 897 71.53 20.81 -14.47
N ALA A 898 70.95 20.45 -13.31
CA ALA A 898 70.04 19.29 -13.07
C ALA A 898 70.52 17.94 -12.44
N LEU A 899 69.61 17.38 -11.61
CA LEU A 899 69.50 16.00 -11.06
C LEU A 899 70.56 15.57 -10.01
N ASP A 900 70.29 14.68 -9.03
CA ASP A 900 69.10 13.84 -8.72
C ASP A 900 68.89 13.59 -7.18
N ILE A 901 67.94 12.70 -6.83
CA ILE A 901 67.31 12.42 -5.51
C ILE A 901 68.12 11.48 -4.56
N GLY A 902 67.93 11.63 -3.23
CA GLY A 902 68.31 10.66 -2.17
C GLY A 902 67.66 10.97 -0.81
N SER A 903 67.48 10.00 0.12
CA SER A 903 66.59 10.17 1.30
C SER A 903 66.95 9.39 2.60
N MET A 904 66.36 9.84 3.73
CA MET A 904 66.25 9.18 5.08
C MET A 904 67.54 8.94 5.91
N PRO A 905 67.43 8.58 7.23
CA PRO A 905 66.50 8.99 8.31
C PRO A 905 67.29 9.43 9.59
N PRO A 906 66.68 9.53 10.81
CA PRO A 906 67.06 8.60 11.89
C PRO A 906 65.93 8.28 12.94
N SER A 907 66.29 7.66 14.09
CA SER A 907 65.40 7.14 15.14
C SER A 907 66.00 7.24 16.58
N GLN A 908 65.32 6.68 17.61
CA GLN A 908 65.70 6.50 19.04
C GLN A 908 65.54 7.70 20.03
N GLN A 909 65.58 7.54 21.37
CA GLN A 909 64.85 6.64 22.31
C GLN A 909 65.09 7.04 23.82
N ARG A 910 64.19 6.62 24.74
CA ARG A 910 64.34 6.35 26.21
C ARG A 910 64.35 7.45 27.32
N GLU A 911 63.27 7.42 28.12
CA GLU A 911 63.14 7.14 29.58
C GLU A 911 63.79 7.98 30.72
N ALA A 912 62.95 8.22 31.79
CA ALA A 912 63.23 8.52 33.23
C ALA A 912 63.05 10.00 33.73
N VAL A 913 62.59 10.34 34.97
CA VAL A 913 61.72 9.68 36.01
C VAL A 913 61.26 10.68 37.13
N ARG A 914 60.10 10.42 37.79
CA ARG A 914 59.57 10.94 39.11
C ARG A 914 59.44 12.45 39.48
N ASP A 915 58.17 12.85 39.66
CA ASP A 915 57.46 13.30 40.90
C ASP A 915 57.84 14.53 41.79
N TYR A 916 56.77 15.03 42.46
CA TYR A 916 56.56 16.26 43.26
C TYR A 916 57.07 16.26 44.73
N PRO A 917 57.25 17.44 45.38
CA PRO A 917 56.20 18.14 46.19
C PRO A 917 56.13 19.68 45.96
N GLY A 918 54.99 20.37 46.01
CA GLY A 918 54.32 20.96 47.20
C GLY A 918 54.34 22.52 47.14
N THR A 919 53.75 23.37 48.01
CA THR A 919 52.64 23.28 49.02
C THR A 919 52.39 24.69 49.63
N GLY A 920 51.16 25.22 49.71
CA GLY A 920 50.84 26.45 50.49
C GLY A 920 49.48 27.14 50.22
N LEU A 921 48.89 27.87 51.20
CA LEU A 921 47.57 28.56 51.12
C LEU A 921 47.52 29.97 51.77
N SER A 922 46.69 30.88 51.22
CA SER A 922 45.81 31.88 51.90
C SER A 922 45.05 32.70 50.81
N VAL A 923 43.73 33.03 50.79
CA VAL A 923 42.60 33.24 51.74
C VAL A 923 42.28 34.73 52.03
N SER A 924 41.26 35.28 51.32
CA SER A 924 40.25 36.28 51.79
C SER A 924 39.23 36.60 50.66
N THR A 925 37.89 36.60 50.83
CA THR A 925 36.96 37.66 51.34
C THR A 925 37.05 39.01 50.58
N PHE A 926 35.98 39.72 50.15
CA PHE A 926 34.62 39.93 50.71
C PHE A 926 33.48 40.13 49.64
N LEU A 927 32.25 40.45 50.11
CA LEU A 927 30.98 40.55 49.37
C LEU A 927 30.67 41.94 48.72
N PRO A 928 29.72 42.01 47.76
CA PRO A 928 29.14 43.26 47.20
C PRO A 928 27.81 43.68 47.86
N GLU A 929 27.32 44.93 47.66
CA GLU A 929 25.88 45.27 47.46
C GLU A 929 25.55 46.79 47.34
N GLN A 930 24.25 47.09 47.13
CA GLN A 930 23.52 48.38 47.30
C GLN A 930 23.55 49.39 46.12
N ALA A 931 22.46 50.10 45.79
CA ALA A 931 21.06 50.16 46.32
C ALA A 931 20.12 50.71 45.21
N HIS A 932 18.78 50.62 45.20
CA HIS A 932 17.71 50.11 46.12
C HIS A 932 16.71 49.24 45.27
N GLY A 933 15.55 48.69 45.69
CA GLY A 933 14.48 49.05 46.66
C GLY A 933 13.36 49.84 45.96
N VAL A 934 12.05 49.69 46.20
CA VAL A 934 11.21 49.06 47.27
C VAL A 934 9.87 48.60 46.62
N GLY A 935 9.06 47.62 47.06
CA GLY A 935 9.08 46.68 48.20
C GLY A 935 7.69 46.55 48.90
N ARG A 936 7.48 45.51 49.74
CA ARG A 936 6.25 45.13 50.53
C ARG A 936 5.15 44.37 49.75
N THR A 937 4.42 43.36 50.29
CA THR A 937 4.49 42.62 51.59
C THR A 937 3.74 41.25 51.59
N LEU A 938 4.34 40.22 52.23
CA LEU A 938 3.80 39.14 53.11
C LEU A 938 2.47 38.37 52.83
N ALA A 939 2.54 37.02 52.77
CA ALA A 939 1.78 36.02 53.58
C ALA A 939 2.17 34.54 53.24
N GLN A 940 1.65 33.54 53.97
CA GLN A 940 1.91 32.07 53.85
C GLN A 940 0.57 31.28 54.00
N GLY A 941 0.40 29.96 53.82
CA GLY A 941 1.24 28.74 53.59
C GLY A 941 0.53 27.51 54.24
N PRO A 942 1.03 26.25 54.24
CA PRO A 942 2.20 25.60 53.60
C PRO A 942 1.72 24.69 52.41
N GLY A 943 2.08 23.41 52.14
CA GLY A 943 3.03 22.43 52.70
C GLY A 943 2.82 20.97 52.20
N SER A 944 3.84 20.09 52.40
CA SER A 944 3.84 18.59 52.35
C SER A 944 3.45 17.83 51.04
N THR A 945 4.11 16.75 50.56
CA THR A 945 5.39 16.06 50.94
C THR A 945 5.86 15.02 49.88
N LEU A 946 7.19 14.90 49.66
CA LEU A 946 8.02 13.66 49.49
C LEU A 946 7.84 12.69 48.27
N THR A 947 8.82 11.92 47.71
CA THR A 947 10.31 12.04 47.47
C THR A 947 10.88 10.78 46.71
N LEU A 948 12.18 10.81 46.35
CA LEU A 948 13.16 9.69 46.15
C LEU A 948 13.52 9.29 44.67
N PRO A 949 14.67 8.61 44.39
CA PRO A 949 16.02 9.23 44.43
C PRO A 949 17.00 8.76 43.31
N LEU A 950 18.30 9.08 43.48
CA LEU A 950 19.45 8.68 42.66
C LEU A 950 19.94 7.24 42.95
N SER A 951 20.85 6.72 42.11
CA SER A 951 22.08 5.99 42.55
C SER A 951 23.11 5.77 41.43
N SER A 952 24.36 5.47 41.80
CA SER A 952 25.50 5.16 40.91
C SER A 952 26.53 4.27 41.63
N SER A 953 27.30 3.42 40.93
CA SER A 953 28.52 2.81 41.52
C SER A 953 29.43 2.02 40.54
N THR A 954 30.75 2.25 40.70
CA THR A 954 31.90 1.30 40.61
C THR A 954 32.28 0.49 39.35
N MET A 955 33.61 0.29 39.23
CA MET A 955 34.40 -0.61 38.36
C MET A 955 35.55 -1.18 39.23
N PRO A 956 36.12 -2.39 38.96
CA PRO A 956 37.49 -2.38 38.40
C PRO A 956 37.98 -3.63 37.60
N SER A 957 38.72 -3.35 36.51
CA SER A 957 40.04 -3.97 36.13
C SER A 957 40.20 -5.39 35.53
N ILE A 958 41.17 -5.49 34.59
CA ILE A 958 42.00 -6.68 34.18
C ILE A 958 41.24 -7.80 33.41
N GLN A 959 41.65 -8.35 32.24
CA GLN A 959 42.93 -8.42 31.50
C GLN A 959 42.70 -8.58 29.96
N CYS A 960 43.76 -8.67 29.13
CA CYS A 960 43.65 -8.79 27.65
C CYS A 960 44.37 -10.03 27.06
N LYS A 961 43.80 -10.69 26.02
CA LYS A 961 44.43 -10.96 24.69
C LYS A 961 43.65 -11.92 23.77
N HIS A 962 44.01 -11.86 22.47
CA HIS A 962 43.52 -12.65 21.32
C HIS A 962 43.45 -14.18 21.51
N ARG A 963 42.49 -14.86 20.86
CA ARG A 963 42.69 -15.54 19.55
C ARG A 963 41.40 -16.15 18.96
N ALA A 964 41.35 -16.25 17.64
CA ALA A 964 40.58 -17.26 16.89
C ALA A 964 41.46 -18.54 16.73
N PRO A 965 40.99 -19.76 16.34
CA PRO A 965 39.97 -19.99 15.30
C PRO A 965 39.07 -21.25 15.42
N ASN A 966 38.29 -21.50 14.36
CA ASN A 966 37.76 -22.79 13.86
C ASN A 966 36.68 -23.59 14.65
N GLY A 967 35.63 -23.98 13.91
CA GLY A 967 34.67 -25.04 14.26
C GLY A 967 33.54 -24.59 15.21
N GLY A 968 32.32 -25.11 15.10
CA GLY A 968 31.77 -26.02 14.08
C GLY A 968 30.37 -26.51 14.46
N LEU A 969 29.59 -26.91 13.46
CA LEU A 969 28.37 -27.75 13.52
C LEU A 969 27.71 -27.94 14.91
N PHE A 970 26.56 -27.30 15.13
CA PHE A 970 25.56 -27.81 16.08
C PHE A 970 24.18 -27.95 15.45
N ARG A 971 23.56 -29.09 15.73
CA ARG A 971 22.28 -29.56 15.20
C ARG A 971 21.40 -29.90 16.40
N GLN A 972 20.35 -29.11 16.69
CA GLN A 972 19.20 -29.59 17.47
C GLN A 972 18.03 -28.59 17.53
N SER A 973 16.85 -29.16 17.73
CA SER A 973 15.57 -28.56 18.14
C SER A 973 14.84 -29.66 18.95
N PRO A 974 13.63 -29.48 19.51
CA PRO A 974 12.93 -28.24 19.91
C PRO A 974 12.33 -28.30 21.35
N ALA A 975 12.07 -27.14 21.97
CA ALA A 975 11.08 -26.95 23.07
C ALA A 975 10.69 -25.46 23.10
N LYS A 976 9.44 -25.01 22.93
CA LYS A 976 8.14 -25.20 23.63
C LYS A 976 7.85 -24.12 24.71
N THR A 977 6.83 -23.30 24.41
CA THR A 977 5.96 -22.50 25.32
C THR A 977 6.59 -21.31 26.09
N PRO A 978 5.79 -20.33 26.58
CA PRO A 978 4.33 -20.14 26.47
C PRO A 978 3.88 -18.82 25.79
N MET A 979 2.57 -18.62 25.67
CA MET A 979 1.92 -17.35 25.31
C MET A 979 1.57 -16.53 26.58
N PRO A 980 1.39 -15.20 26.49
CA PRO A 980 0.47 -14.42 27.33
C PRO A 980 -0.91 -14.25 26.66
N MET A 981 -1.96 -14.01 27.45
CA MET A 981 -3.35 -13.95 26.98
C MET A 981 -3.84 -12.55 26.56
N SER A 982 -4.91 -12.55 25.78
CA SER A 982 -5.79 -11.42 25.48
C SER A 982 -6.43 -10.80 26.74
N TYR A 983 -6.85 -9.53 26.63
CA TYR A 983 -7.87 -8.96 27.51
C TYR A 983 -9.05 -8.38 26.71
N GLN A 984 -10.19 -8.27 27.37
CA GLN A 984 -11.54 -8.09 26.80
C GLN A 984 -12.20 -6.84 27.42
N SER A 985 -13.09 -6.15 26.70
CA SER A 985 -13.84 -5.00 27.23
C SER A 985 -15.29 -4.92 26.71
N VAL A 986 -16.24 -4.84 27.64
CA VAL A 986 -17.70 -4.79 27.47
C VAL A 986 -18.30 -4.24 28.79
N PRO A 987 -19.49 -3.61 28.84
CA PRO A 987 -19.91 -2.38 28.15
C PRO A 987 -20.50 -1.30 29.09
N GLY A 988 -20.86 -0.13 28.54
CA GLY A 988 -22.04 0.65 28.99
C GLY A 988 -21.81 1.93 29.82
N GLY A 989 -22.50 3.01 29.43
CA GLY A 989 -22.57 4.30 30.16
C GLY A 989 -23.07 5.44 29.24
N PRO A 990 -24.18 6.16 29.57
CA PRO A 990 -24.82 7.10 28.64
C PRO A 990 -24.39 8.58 28.83
N ILE A 991 -24.46 9.35 27.74
CA ILE A 991 -24.27 10.82 27.66
C ILE A 991 -25.39 11.37 26.72
N PRO A 992 -25.98 12.56 26.95
CA PRO A 992 -27.43 12.71 26.82
C PRO A 992 -27.95 13.44 25.56
N GLU A 993 -29.27 13.63 25.56
CA GLU A 993 -30.12 14.24 24.53
C GLU A 993 -29.74 15.69 24.15
N ALA A 994 -29.99 16.04 22.89
CA ALA A 994 -30.08 17.42 22.40
C ALA A 994 -31.29 17.53 21.46
N ILE A 995 -32.01 18.66 21.50
CA ILE A 995 -33.38 18.81 20.96
C ILE A 995 -33.40 19.59 19.63
N GLU A 996 -34.48 19.38 18.88
CA GLU A 996 -34.98 20.00 17.64
C GLU A 996 -34.67 21.52 17.49
N HIS A 997 -34.55 22.11 16.29
CA HIS A 997 -35.59 22.20 15.25
C HIS A 997 -35.07 22.67 13.86
N SER A 998 -35.87 22.39 12.81
CA SER A 998 -36.19 23.15 11.55
C SER A 998 -35.20 24.17 10.94
N THR A 999 -35.11 24.38 9.61
CA THR A 999 -36.18 24.57 8.60
C THR A 999 -35.79 24.17 7.15
N SER A 1000 -36.79 24.21 6.25
CA SER A 1000 -36.76 24.37 4.76
C SER A 1000 -35.46 24.85 4.08
N ILE A 1001 -35.18 24.52 2.81
CA ILE A 1001 -36.11 24.27 1.66
C ILE A 1001 -35.81 22.94 0.97
#